data_AF-A0A2J7PPM9-F1
#
_entry.id   AF-A0A2J7PPM9-F1
#
_cell.length_a   1.000
_cell.length_b   1.000
_cell.length_c   1.000
_cell.angle_alpha   90.00
_cell.angle_beta   90.00
_cell.angle_gamma   90.00
#
_symmetry.space_group_name_H-M   'P 1'
#
loop_
_entity.id
_entity.type
_entity.pdbx_description
1 polymer ?
#
loop_
_entity_poly.entity_id
_entity_poly.type
_entity_poly.pdbx_seq_one_letter_code
_entity_poly.pdbx_strand_id
1 'polypeptide(L)'
;MLGVEMSSTGEVACFGENRYEAYLKAMMSTGFQIPKKAILLSIGSFKHKTELLPYIRSLHKMGYKLYASMGTADFYTEHGVDVEPAEWTFEDIDSSGGELNHLSDFLARKQFDLVINLPMRNGGARRVSSFMTHGYRTRRLAVDYSVPLITDVKCTKMLVLALQLIGRAPPPMKTHTDCMTSRQMLKLPGFIDVHVHVREPGATHKEDFSSGTSAALAGGITMILAMPNTNPSVIDHQTFSLVKELAHAGARCDYALFLGASVDNYGDISDLAPSAAGLKMYLNETFTTLTLKDLTVWSKHFDSWPRKYPLCVHAESQTTAAVLLLATLHSRPIHICHVARKEEIQIIRAAKEKGLPVTCEVCPHHLFLSQKDMDRLGPRKGSVRPVLGTEEDQQALWDNLDIIDVFATDHAPHTVEEKTSEKFPPGFPGLETILPLLLTAIHDGKLTLEDLIDKFHRNPRKIFNLPEQPHTYVEVDMEEEWVLPEAMPYSKSRWTPFAGMKVRGAVHRVVVRSEVAYVDGQVLVPPGFGQDVREWQMRKQLFPGHQAPSGLDTSRPPSSLDYPVSPGDIAPKLTIKEVDRHRTDDMWDGDNDLYSKLLSDTNTRTGGHLAPPELDLKLQAGARCLSPNPFCSTARHKSDSNPNLYGSPMTVGSHGLTGQHILTVDMFSKDQLNDIFNLAQTLRISVQKERPLDHILKGKVMASVFYEVSTRTSCSFSAAMQRLGGRVIIMDEASSSVKKGETLEDSIAVMAGYADVVVLRHPEPGAVSRAANYCRKPLINAGDGIGEHPTQALLDVFTIREEIGTVNGLTITMVGDLKHGRTVHSLARLLTLYNVQIRYVSPQGLSMPSHIVQFVGSKGISQEKFDSLEEALPETDVLYMTRIQRERFSSQEEYESVCGLFVMTPQLMTWAKRRMVVMHPLPRVSEISPELDSDPRAAYFRQAECGMYVRMALLAMVLGKC
;
A
#
# COMPACT_ATOMS: atom_id res chain seq x y z
N MET A 1 9.64 -23.66 -14.08
CA MET A 1 8.96 -24.64 -13.18
C MET A 1 7.62 -24.04 -12.74
N LEU A 2 6.73 -24.84 -12.15
CA LEU A 2 5.62 -24.34 -11.34
C LEU A 2 5.98 -24.62 -9.87
N GLY A 3 5.88 -23.62 -9.00
CA GLY A 3 6.20 -23.74 -7.58
C GLY A 3 7.66 -23.47 -7.20
N VAL A 4 7.91 -23.49 -5.88
CA VAL A 4 9.22 -23.23 -5.25
C VAL A 4 10.06 -24.51 -5.22
N GLU A 5 11.31 -24.42 -5.69
CA GLU A 5 12.29 -25.51 -5.60
C GLU A 5 12.93 -25.55 -4.21
N MET A 6 12.42 -26.43 -3.34
CA MET A 6 12.96 -26.67 -1.99
C MET A 6 14.35 -27.33 -2.11
N SER A 7 15.40 -26.52 -2.01
CA SER A 7 16.78 -26.83 -2.44
C SER A 7 17.54 -27.89 -1.63
N SER A 8 16.83 -28.76 -0.89
CA SER A 8 17.41 -29.87 -0.11
C SER A 8 16.55 -31.14 -0.05
N THR A 9 15.30 -31.15 -0.54
CA THR A 9 14.38 -32.30 -0.42
C THR A 9 13.80 -32.81 -1.75
N GLY A 10 13.84 -32.02 -2.82
CA GLY A 10 13.19 -32.36 -4.09
C GLY A 10 11.65 -32.28 -4.04
N GLU A 11 11.10 -31.66 -3.00
CA GLU A 11 9.67 -31.38 -2.86
C GLU A 11 9.32 -30.09 -3.64
N VAL A 12 8.20 -30.11 -4.36
CA VAL A 12 7.71 -28.95 -5.13
C VAL A 12 6.52 -28.33 -4.44
N ALA A 13 6.66 -27.08 -3.98
CA ALA A 13 5.59 -26.33 -3.34
C ALA A 13 4.85 -25.46 -4.37
N CYS A 14 3.64 -25.86 -4.78
CA CYS A 14 2.82 -25.15 -5.77
C CYS A 14 1.72 -24.28 -5.12
N PHE A 15 1.47 -23.12 -5.74
CA PHE A 15 0.43 -22.17 -5.36
C PHE A 15 -0.80 -22.26 -6.27
N GLY A 16 -1.83 -21.48 -5.95
CA GLY A 16 -3.08 -21.32 -6.70
C GLY A 16 -4.09 -20.52 -5.86
N GLU A 17 -5.12 -19.96 -6.48
CA GLU A 17 -6.12 -19.10 -5.80
C GLU A 17 -6.91 -19.85 -4.70
N ASN A 18 -6.93 -21.17 -4.80
CA ASN A 18 -7.58 -22.05 -3.83
C ASN A 18 -6.86 -23.40 -3.74
N ARG A 19 -7.18 -24.16 -2.68
CA ARG A 19 -6.60 -25.48 -2.36
C ARG A 19 -6.70 -26.51 -3.49
N TYR A 20 -7.67 -26.39 -4.40
CA TYR A 20 -7.91 -27.35 -5.47
C TYR A 20 -7.05 -27.05 -6.70
N GLU A 21 -6.87 -25.76 -7.03
CA GLU A 21 -5.95 -25.30 -8.07
C GLU A 21 -4.50 -25.63 -7.68
N ALA A 22 -4.10 -25.28 -6.46
CA ALA A 22 -2.77 -25.61 -5.93
C ALA A 22 -2.50 -27.13 -5.94
N TYR A 23 -3.49 -27.95 -5.57
CA TYR A 23 -3.37 -29.42 -5.60
C TYR A 23 -3.20 -29.96 -7.03
N LEU A 24 -3.98 -29.50 -8.01
CA LEU A 24 -3.77 -29.93 -9.41
C LEU A 24 -2.42 -29.48 -9.97
N LYS A 25 -1.99 -28.25 -9.68
CA LYS A 25 -0.68 -27.75 -10.10
C LYS A 25 0.46 -28.56 -9.45
N ALA A 26 0.36 -28.91 -8.17
CA ALA A 26 1.31 -29.78 -7.46
C ALA A 26 1.40 -31.18 -8.08
N MET A 27 0.27 -31.81 -8.40
CA MET A 27 0.26 -33.10 -9.09
C MET A 27 0.91 -32.99 -10.48
N MET A 28 0.54 -31.97 -11.27
CA MET A 28 1.09 -31.77 -12.60
C MET A 28 2.61 -31.51 -12.60
N SER A 29 3.16 -30.83 -11.60
CA SER A 29 4.62 -30.65 -11.46
C SER A 29 5.38 -31.96 -11.24
N THR A 30 4.74 -33.03 -10.73
CA THR A 30 5.37 -34.37 -10.66
C THR A 30 5.08 -35.23 -11.91
N GLY A 31 4.66 -34.61 -13.02
CA GLY A 31 4.35 -35.32 -14.27
C GLY A 31 2.97 -36.00 -14.32
N PHE A 32 2.09 -35.78 -13.33
CA PHE A 32 0.73 -36.32 -13.35
C PHE A 32 -0.06 -35.72 -14.52
N GLN A 33 -0.69 -36.59 -15.32
CA GLN A 33 -1.55 -36.18 -16.42
C GLN A 33 -3.02 -36.18 -15.98
N ILE A 34 -3.74 -35.10 -16.27
CA ILE A 34 -5.19 -35.02 -16.01
C ILE A 34 -5.91 -36.08 -16.86
N PRO A 35 -6.74 -36.96 -16.25
CA PRO A 35 -7.40 -38.04 -16.99
C PRO A 35 -8.41 -37.51 -17.99
N LYS A 36 -8.55 -38.17 -19.14
CA LYS A 36 -9.34 -37.67 -20.29
C LYS A 36 -10.53 -38.56 -20.66
N LYS A 37 -10.38 -39.88 -20.52
CA LYS A 37 -11.33 -40.90 -20.99
C LYS A 37 -11.71 -41.88 -19.89
N ALA A 38 -10.75 -42.64 -19.35
CA ALA A 38 -11.03 -43.86 -18.59
C ALA A 38 -10.26 -43.94 -17.26
N ILE A 39 -10.96 -44.41 -16.21
CA ILE A 39 -10.44 -44.49 -14.84
C ILE A 39 -10.70 -45.89 -14.28
N LEU A 40 -9.65 -46.51 -13.73
CA LEU A 40 -9.70 -47.84 -13.10
C LEU A 40 -9.84 -47.72 -11.57
N LEU A 41 -10.85 -48.37 -11.00
CA LEU A 41 -11.18 -48.37 -9.57
C LEU A 41 -10.94 -49.76 -8.94
N SER A 42 -10.12 -49.82 -7.90
CA SER A 42 -9.89 -51.03 -7.11
C SER A 42 -9.87 -50.67 -5.63
N ILE A 43 -11.00 -50.86 -4.94
CA ILE A 43 -11.21 -50.34 -3.59
C ILE A 43 -11.55 -51.50 -2.66
N GLY A 44 -10.57 -51.97 -1.88
CA GLY A 44 -10.74 -53.21 -1.12
C GLY A 44 -11.67 -53.12 0.10
N SER A 45 -11.71 -51.98 0.79
CA SER A 45 -12.55 -51.81 2.00
C SER A 45 -13.95 -51.31 1.65
N PHE A 46 -14.99 -52.01 2.12
CA PHE A 46 -16.39 -51.57 2.02
C PHE A 46 -16.58 -50.13 2.50
N LYS A 47 -15.99 -49.77 3.65
CA LYS A 47 -16.03 -48.39 4.19
C LYS A 47 -15.54 -47.37 3.16
N HIS A 48 -14.43 -47.64 2.48
CA HIS A 48 -13.89 -46.74 1.46
C HIS A 48 -14.78 -46.67 0.20
N LYS A 49 -15.50 -47.75 -0.15
CA LYS A 49 -16.47 -47.72 -1.26
C LYS A 49 -17.66 -46.80 -0.94
N THR A 50 -18.28 -46.98 0.23
CA THR A 50 -19.36 -46.11 0.71
C THR A 50 -18.90 -44.66 0.84
N GLU A 51 -17.69 -44.44 1.39
CA GLU A 51 -17.10 -43.11 1.60
C GLU A 51 -16.74 -42.37 0.30
N LEU A 52 -16.51 -43.10 -0.80
CA LEU A 52 -16.22 -42.52 -2.12
C LEU A 52 -17.41 -42.49 -3.08
N LEU A 53 -18.53 -43.18 -2.79
CA LEU A 53 -19.72 -43.23 -3.64
C LEU A 53 -20.15 -41.87 -4.26
N PRO A 54 -20.28 -40.75 -3.52
CA PRO A 54 -20.65 -39.47 -4.14
C PRO A 54 -19.58 -38.92 -5.10
N TYR A 55 -18.30 -39.21 -4.86
CA TYR A 55 -17.17 -38.79 -5.69
C TYR A 55 -17.07 -39.64 -6.97
N ILE A 56 -17.27 -40.96 -6.87
CA ILE A 56 -17.33 -41.84 -8.04
C ILE A 56 -18.54 -41.49 -8.91
N ARG A 57 -19.70 -41.17 -8.30
CA ARG A 57 -20.86 -40.64 -9.02
C ARG A 57 -20.58 -39.29 -9.70
N SER A 58 -19.75 -38.41 -9.12
CA SER A 58 -19.27 -37.20 -9.82
C SER A 58 -18.36 -37.51 -11.01
N LEU A 59 -17.43 -38.48 -10.90
CA LEU A 59 -16.61 -38.92 -12.03
C LEU A 59 -17.47 -39.44 -13.20
N HIS A 60 -18.46 -40.30 -12.90
CA HIS A 60 -19.43 -40.78 -13.89
C HIS A 60 -20.20 -39.61 -14.53
N LYS A 61 -20.74 -38.67 -13.74
CA LYS A 61 -21.46 -37.48 -14.23
C LYS A 61 -20.60 -36.55 -15.10
N MET A 62 -19.28 -36.49 -14.88
CA MET A 62 -18.36 -35.75 -15.76
C MET A 62 -18.10 -36.47 -17.10
N GLY A 63 -18.65 -37.67 -17.31
CA GLY A 63 -18.47 -38.47 -18.53
C GLY A 63 -17.11 -39.17 -18.58
N TYR A 64 -16.64 -39.71 -17.46
CA TYR A 64 -15.49 -40.64 -17.44
C TYR A 64 -15.99 -42.07 -17.57
N LYS A 65 -15.34 -42.88 -18.41
CA LYS A 65 -15.61 -44.32 -18.45
C LYS A 65 -14.97 -45.00 -17.25
N LEU A 66 -15.79 -45.60 -16.40
CA LEU A 66 -15.36 -46.22 -15.15
C LEU A 66 -15.22 -47.72 -15.33
N TYR A 67 -14.06 -48.24 -14.92
CA TYR A 67 -13.76 -49.67 -14.86
C TYR A 67 -13.47 -50.06 -13.42
N ALA A 68 -13.85 -51.26 -12.98
CA ALA A 68 -13.48 -51.72 -11.65
C ALA A 68 -13.34 -53.24 -11.53
N SER A 69 -12.63 -53.70 -10.50
CA SER A 69 -12.66 -55.13 -10.11
C SER A 69 -14.09 -55.54 -9.76
N MET A 70 -14.57 -56.72 -10.18
CA MET A 70 -15.93 -57.28 -9.92
C MET A 70 -16.61 -56.71 -8.65
N GLY A 71 -16.21 -57.15 -7.44
CA GLY A 71 -16.84 -56.70 -6.19
C GLY A 71 -16.75 -55.19 -5.87
N THR A 72 -16.00 -54.39 -6.64
CA THR A 72 -16.02 -52.92 -6.63
C THR A 72 -17.01 -52.37 -7.68
N ALA A 73 -17.10 -52.98 -8.86
CA ALA A 73 -18.12 -52.69 -9.87
C ALA A 73 -19.51 -53.01 -9.32
N ASP A 74 -19.75 -54.25 -8.87
CA ASP A 74 -21.02 -54.76 -8.33
C ASP A 74 -21.63 -53.77 -7.32
N PHE A 75 -20.82 -53.31 -6.36
CA PHE A 75 -21.21 -52.33 -5.35
C PHE A 75 -21.64 -50.98 -5.95
N TYR A 76 -20.90 -50.43 -6.91
CA TYR A 76 -21.24 -49.13 -7.50
C TYR A 76 -22.42 -49.20 -8.45
N THR A 77 -22.55 -50.30 -9.21
CA THR A 77 -23.70 -50.58 -10.08
C THR A 77 -24.98 -50.75 -9.26
N GLU A 78 -24.95 -51.52 -8.16
CA GLU A 78 -26.04 -51.61 -7.18
C GLU A 78 -26.43 -50.24 -6.61
N HIS A 79 -25.45 -49.37 -6.38
CA HIS A 79 -25.66 -48.00 -5.90
C HIS A 79 -25.88 -46.97 -7.03
N GLY A 80 -26.28 -47.40 -8.23
CA GLY A 80 -26.71 -46.52 -9.32
C GLY A 80 -25.60 -45.66 -9.92
N VAL A 81 -24.43 -46.25 -10.16
CA VAL A 81 -23.34 -45.67 -10.95
C VAL A 81 -22.83 -46.75 -11.90
N ASP A 82 -22.88 -46.49 -13.22
CA ASP A 82 -22.40 -47.45 -14.20
C ASP A 82 -20.88 -47.59 -14.16
N VAL A 83 -20.40 -48.83 -14.09
CA VAL A 83 -19.00 -49.21 -13.92
C VAL A 83 -18.79 -50.58 -14.59
N GLU A 84 -17.95 -50.64 -15.62
CA GLU A 84 -17.66 -51.91 -16.30
C GLU A 84 -16.84 -52.83 -15.37
N PRO A 85 -17.32 -54.05 -15.08
CA PRO A 85 -16.54 -55.03 -14.34
C PRO A 85 -15.40 -55.54 -15.23
N ALA A 86 -14.19 -55.53 -14.69
CA ALA A 86 -13.02 -56.11 -15.31
C ALA A 86 -12.48 -57.25 -14.45
N GLU A 87 -12.22 -58.38 -15.10
CA GLU A 87 -11.71 -59.61 -14.52
C GLU A 87 -10.18 -59.69 -14.65
N TRP A 88 -9.51 -60.25 -13.65
CA TRP A 88 -8.07 -60.06 -13.47
C TRP A 88 -7.30 -61.37 -13.43
N THR A 89 -7.10 -61.99 -14.59
CA THR A 89 -6.09 -63.03 -14.75
C THR A 89 -4.68 -62.43 -14.64
N PHE A 90 -3.80 -63.10 -13.89
CA PHE A 90 -2.37 -62.76 -13.77
C PHE A 90 -1.49 -64.02 -13.91
N GLU A 91 -2.02 -65.05 -14.57
CA GLU A 91 -1.42 -66.37 -14.78
C GLU A 91 -1.76 -66.80 -16.21
N ASP A 92 -0.81 -67.42 -16.90
CA ASP A 92 -1.00 -67.98 -18.23
C ASP A 92 -1.78 -69.29 -18.11
N ILE A 93 -3.02 -69.33 -18.63
CA ILE A 93 -3.87 -70.52 -18.62
C ILE A 93 -4.20 -70.89 -20.07
N ASP A 94 -3.63 -72.00 -20.55
CA ASP A 94 -3.99 -72.63 -21.82
C ASP A 94 -5.44 -73.17 -21.76
N SER A 95 -6.44 -72.32 -22.03
CA SER A 95 -7.85 -72.74 -22.12
C SER A 95 -8.72 -71.80 -22.99
N SER A 96 -8.89 -72.20 -24.24
CA SER A 96 -10.17 -72.18 -24.98
C SER A 96 -11.17 -71.04 -24.76
N GLY A 97 -11.11 -70.01 -25.61
CA GLY A 97 -12.33 -69.41 -26.18
C GLY A 97 -12.97 -68.20 -25.49
N GLY A 98 -12.30 -67.03 -25.54
CA GLY A 98 -12.90 -65.73 -25.25
C GLY A 98 -11.90 -64.57 -25.36
N GLU A 99 -12.35 -63.36 -25.72
CA GLU A 99 -11.49 -62.16 -25.78
C GLU A 99 -11.19 -61.56 -24.39
N LEU A 100 -10.64 -62.36 -23.50
CA LEU A 100 -10.23 -61.96 -22.15
C LEU A 100 -8.92 -61.15 -22.19
N ASN A 101 -9.04 -59.87 -22.56
CA ASN A 101 -7.92 -58.94 -22.66
C ASN A 101 -7.23 -58.73 -21.29
N HIS A 102 -5.92 -58.98 -21.23
CA HIS A 102 -5.15 -58.92 -19.97
C HIS A 102 -4.98 -57.48 -19.42
N LEU A 103 -4.93 -57.33 -18.09
CA LEU A 103 -4.66 -56.03 -17.43
C LEU A 103 -3.29 -55.44 -17.79
N SER A 104 -2.29 -56.28 -18.02
CA SER A 104 -0.99 -55.88 -18.57
C SER A 104 -1.16 -55.09 -19.87
N ASP A 105 -1.99 -55.60 -20.77
CA ASP A 105 -2.22 -55.05 -22.09
C ASP A 105 -3.02 -53.75 -22.03
N PHE A 106 -4.05 -53.67 -21.17
CA PHE A 106 -4.79 -52.42 -20.96
C PHE A 106 -3.88 -51.29 -20.44
N LEU A 107 -2.97 -51.57 -19.50
CA LEU A 107 -2.02 -50.59 -18.97
C LEU A 107 -0.90 -50.27 -19.98
N ALA A 108 -0.34 -51.27 -20.66
CA ALA A 108 0.70 -51.10 -21.67
C ALA A 108 0.20 -50.30 -22.89
N ARG A 109 -1.03 -50.57 -23.35
CA ARG A 109 -1.73 -49.83 -24.42
C ARG A 109 -2.29 -48.47 -23.93
N LYS A 110 -2.02 -48.07 -22.68
CA LYS A 110 -2.45 -46.83 -22.02
C LYS A 110 -3.95 -46.54 -22.16
N GLN A 111 -4.78 -47.57 -21.98
CA GLN A 111 -6.24 -47.44 -22.10
C GLN A 111 -6.90 -46.90 -20.82
N PHE A 112 -6.18 -46.83 -19.70
CA PHE A 112 -6.57 -46.10 -18.50
C PHE A 112 -5.69 -44.85 -18.33
N ASP A 113 -6.30 -43.69 -18.09
CA ASP A 113 -5.56 -42.46 -17.81
C ASP A 113 -5.26 -42.27 -16.30
N LEU A 114 -5.96 -43.01 -15.43
CA LEU A 114 -5.82 -42.94 -13.97
C LEU A 114 -6.22 -44.28 -13.33
N VAL A 115 -5.44 -44.71 -12.33
CA VAL A 115 -5.74 -45.82 -11.44
C VAL A 115 -5.98 -45.30 -10.02
N ILE A 116 -7.09 -45.71 -9.40
CA ILE A 116 -7.39 -45.49 -7.98
C ILE A 116 -7.40 -46.86 -7.30
N ASN A 117 -6.31 -47.19 -6.60
CA ASN A 117 -6.11 -48.50 -5.95
C ASN A 117 -5.93 -48.33 -4.44
N LEU A 118 -7.01 -48.51 -3.67
CA LEU A 118 -7.03 -48.32 -2.24
C LEU A 118 -6.84 -49.65 -1.50
N PRO A 119 -5.68 -49.87 -0.83
CA PRO A 119 -5.36 -51.15 -0.20
C PRO A 119 -6.24 -51.44 1.01
N MET A 120 -6.46 -52.73 1.28
CA MET A 120 -7.13 -53.19 2.50
C MET A 120 -6.20 -53.00 3.71
N ARG A 121 -6.58 -52.13 4.65
CA ARG A 121 -5.89 -51.99 5.94
C ARG A 121 -6.17 -53.22 6.81
N ASN A 122 -5.16 -54.07 7.01
CA ASN A 122 -5.13 -55.10 8.05
C ASN A 122 -3.67 -55.37 8.46
N GLY A 123 -3.35 -55.17 9.74
CA GLY A 123 -2.01 -55.39 10.31
C GLY A 123 -1.07 -54.18 10.25
N GLY A 124 -0.17 -54.08 11.24
CA GLY A 124 0.84 -53.04 11.36
C GLY A 124 2.14 -53.36 10.60
N ALA A 125 3.24 -52.72 11.02
CA ALA A 125 4.54 -52.74 10.34
C ALA A 125 5.29 -54.09 10.41
N ARG A 126 4.82 -55.10 9.69
CA ARG A 126 5.58 -56.25 9.13
C ARG A 126 4.65 -57.15 8.32
N ARG A 127 4.88 -57.29 7.01
CA ARG A 127 4.48 -58.47 6.23
C ARG A 127 5.55 -58.83 5.21
N VAL A 128 5.66 -60.12 4.94
CA VAL A 128 6.81 -60.76 4.27
C VAL A 128 6.71 -60.57 2.75
N SER A 129 7.87 -60.57 2.08
CA SER A 129 8.03 -60.42 0.63
C SER A 129 7.37 -61.52 -0.25
N SER A 130 6.71 -62.50 0.35
CA SER A 130 6.16 -63.69 -0.31
C SER A 130 4.70 -63.59 -0.79
N PHE A 131 3.96 -62.52 -0.46
CA PHE A 131 2.55 -62.36 -0.88
C PHE A 131 2.32 -61.12 -1.77
N MET A 132 2.58 -61.28 -3.07
CA MET A 132 2.24 -60.29 -4.09
C MET A 132 0.74 -60.29 -4.40
N THR A 133 -0.06 -59.58 -3.60
CA THR A 133 -1.51 -59.43 -3.84
C THR A 133 -1.80 -58.78 -5.21
N HIS A 134 -2.93 -59.09 -5.83
CA HIS A 134 -3.34 -58.49 -7.10
C HIS A 134 -3.33 -56.95 -7.05
N GLY A 135 -3.84 -56.35 -5.96
CA GLY A 135 -3.78 -54.90 -5.74
C GLY A 135 -2.36 -54.33 -5.49
N TYR A 136 -1.36 -55.16 -5.17
CA TYR A 136 0.05 -54.75 -5.27
C TYR A 136 0.54 -54.82 -6.72
N ARG A 137 0.26 -55.91 -7.45
CA ARG A 137 0.61 -56.07 -8.87
C ARG A 137 0.04 -54.92 -9.72
N THR A 138 -1.24 -54.58 -9.61
CA THR A 138 -1.87 -53.45 -10.32
C THR A 138 -1.18 -52.10 -10.04
N ARG A 139 -0.81 -51.83 -8.78
CA ARG A 139 -0.10 -50.59 -8.42
C ARG A 139 1.32 -50.54 -8.98
N ARG A 140 2.02 -51.68 -9.00
CA ARG A 140 3.36 -51.77 -9.58
C ARG A 140 3.32 -51.56 -11.10
N LEU A 141 2.41 -52.25 -11.81
CA LEU A 141 2.22 -52.09 -13.25
C LEU A 141 1.81 -50.66 -13.65
N ALA A 142 0.96 -49.98 -12.85
CA ALA A 142 0.62 -48.58 -13.08
C ALA A 142 1.86 -47.66 -13.04
N VAL A 143 2.76 -47.87 -12.06
CA VAL A 143 4.05 -47.14 -11.99
C VAL A 143 4.96 -47.50 -13.18
N ASP A 144 5.11 -48.79 -13.50
CA ASP A 144 6.00 -49.25 -14.57
C ASP A 144 5.57 -48.74 -15.97
N TYR A 145 4.26 -48.64 -16.23
CA TYR A 145 3.73 -48.05 -17.48
C TYR A 145 3.53 -46.52 -17.43
N SER A 146 3.93 -45.87 -16.33
CA SER A 146 3.75 -44.43 -16.09
C SER A 146 2.29 -43.95 -16.19
N VAL A 147 1.35 -44.79 -15.72
CA VAL A 147 -0.07 -44.45 -15.58
C VAL A 147 -0.29 -43.79 -14.21
N PRO A 148 -0.90 -42.59 -14.14
CA PRO A 148 -1.21 -41.92 -12.88
C PRO A 148 -1.92 -42.83 -11.87
N LEU A 149 -1.46 -42.79 -10.60
CA LEU A 149 -1.92 -43.69 -9.54
C LEU A 149 -2.24 -42.92 -8.25
N ILE A 150 -3.41 -43.18 -7.65
CA ILE A 150 -3.77 -42.73 -6.30
C ILE A 150 -4.03 -43.94 -5.39
N THR A 151 -3.49 -43.87 -4.16
CA THR A 151 -3.56 -44.96 -3.16
C THR A 151 -4.16 -44.56 -1.81
N ASP A 152 -4.56 -43.29 -1.63
CA ASP A 152 -5.24 -42.79 -0.43
C ASP A 152 -6.63 -42.18 -0.72
N VAL A 153 -7.56 -42.40 0.19
CA VAL A 153 -8.98 -42.00 0.07
C VAL A 153 -9.17 -40.48 0.10
N LYS A 154 -8.37 -39.72 0.85
CA LYS A 154 -8.44 -38.25 0.90
C LYS A 154 -7.90 -37.64 -0.39
N CYS A 155 -6.79 -38.18 -0.90
CA CYS A 155 -6.22 -37.76 -2.18
C CYS A 155 -7.19 -38.01 -3.35
N THR A 156 -7.93 -39.12 -3.35
CA THR A 156 -9.02 -39.36 -4.32
C THR A 156 -10.10 -38.28 -4.22
N LYS A 157 -10.59 -37.98 -3.01
CA LYS A 157 -11.61 -36.93 -2.80
C LYS A 157 -11.15 -35.55 -3.29
N MET A 158 -9.92 -35.17 -2.95
CA MET A 158 -9.33 -33.89 -3.36
C MET A 158 -9.18 -33.79 -4.88
N LEU A 159 -8.74 -34.85 -5.56
CA LEU A 159 -8.67 -34.86 -7.02
C LEU A 159 -10.05 -34.69 -7.66
N VAL A 160 -11.05 -35.46 -7.23
CA VAL A 160 -12.40 -35.41 -7.83
C VAL A 160 -13.03 -34.02 -7.67
N LEU A 161 -12.90 -33.40 -6.48
CA LEU A 161 -13.39 -32.05 -6.25
C LEU A 161 -12.64 -31.01 -7.11
N ALA A 162 -11.33 -31.16 -7.30
CA ALA A 162 -10.56 -30.26 -8.14
C ALA A 162 -10.93 -30.38 -9.63
N LEU A 163 -11.08 -31.60 -10.15
CA LEU A 163 -11.57 -31.84 -11.51
C LEU A 163 -13.01 -31.32 -11.71
N GLN A 164 -13.86 -31.39 -10.68
CA GLN A 164 -15.23 -30.87 -10.74
C GLN A 164 -15.29 -29.32 -10.72
N LEU A 165 -14.33 -28.65 -10.07
CA LEU A 165 -14.29 -27.18 -9.98
C LEU A 165 -13.54 -26.51 -11.14
N ILE A 166 -12.45 -27.11 -11.61
CA ILE A 166 -11.54 -26.55 -12.63
C ILE A 166 -11.81 -27.16 -14.02
N GLY A 167 -12.50 -28.30 -14.07
CA GLY A 167 -12.83 -29.00 -15.29
C GLY A 167 -11.73 -29.95 -15.76
N ARG A 168 -11.80 -30.33 -17.05
CA ARG A 168 -10.94 -31.34 -17.69
C ARG A 168 -9.69 -30.79 -18.37
N ALA A 169 -9.47 -29.47 -18.27
CA ALA A 169 -8.30 -28.79 -18.82
C ALA A 169 -7.22 -28.58 -17.75
N PRO A 170 -5.93 -28.49 -18.12
CA PRO A 170 -4.91 -27.99 -17.20
C PRO A 170 -5.24 -26.55 -16.78
N PRO A 171 -5.13 -26.19 -15.48
CA PRO A 171 -5.32 -24.81 -15.05
C PRO A 171 -4.24 -23.91 -15.68
N PRO A 172 -4.57 -22.68 -16.09
CA PRO A 172 -3.61 -21.75 -16.67
C PRO A 172 -2.54 -21.33 -15.64
N MET A 173 -1.34 -21.04 -16.13
CA MET A 173 -0.27 -20.45 -15.32
C MET A 173 -0.59 -18.97 -15.06
N LYS A 174 -0.63 -18.59 -13.78
CA LYS A 174 -0.94 -17.24 -13.29
C LYS A 174 0.33 -16.72 -12.60
N THR A 175 1.22 -16.07 -13.33
CA THR A 175 2.57 -15.69 -12.85
C THR A 175 2.57 -14.99 -11.48
N HIS A 176 1.62 -14.08 -11.25
CA HIS A 176 1.46 -13.33 -10.00
C HIS A 176 1.05 -14.15 -8.75
N THR A 177 0.67 -15.43 -8.93
CA THR A 177 0.28 -16.36 -7.84
C THR A 177 1.16 -17.62 -7.87
N ASP A 178 1.39 -18.19 -9.06
CA ASP A 178 2.11 -19.45 -9.26
C ASP A 178 3.64 -19.31 -9.16
N CYS A 179 4.15 -18.08 -9.19
CA CYS A 179 5.56 -17.77 -8.99
C CYS A 179 5.70 -16.71 -7.88
N MET A 180 6.52 -16.99 -6.89
CA MET A 180 6.94 -16.03 -5.86
C MET A 180 8.46 -16.02 -5.81
N THR A 181 9.07 -14.89 -6.16
CA THR A 181 10.52 -14.70 -6.09
C THR A 181 10.96 -14.35 -4.66
N SER A 182 12.20 -14.70 -4.31
CA SER A 182 12.86 -14.25 -3.08
C SER A 182 13.44 -12.83 -3.20
N ARG A 183 13.45 -12.25 -4.41
CA ARG A 183 13.93 -10.89 -4.67
C ARG A 183 12.91 -9.83 -4.23
N GLN A 184 13.40 -8.67 -3.80
CA GLN A 184 12.54 -7.60 -3.30
C GLN A 184 11.90 -6.78 -4.45
N MET A 185 10.79 -7.29 -4.97
CA MET A 185 9.98 -6.58 -5.95
C MET A 185 9.34 -5.34 -5.33
N LEU A 186 9.72 -4.16 -5.82
CA LEU A 186 9.23 -2.87 -5.34
C LEU A 186 8.15 -2.34 -6.29
N LYS A 187 6.97 -2.06 -5.74
CA LYS A 187 5.81 -1.54 -6.48
C LYS A 187 5.77 -0.01 -6.42
N LEU A 188 5.78 0.61 -7.59
CA LEU A 188 5.88 2.05 -7.81
C LEU A 188 4.68 2.55 -8.66
N PRO A 189 4.35 3.85 -8.62
CA PRO A 189 3.34 4.41 -9.52
C PRO A 189 3.82 4.34 -10.98
N GLY A 190 2.88 4.45 -11.91
CA GLY A 190 3.20 4.63 -13.33
C GLY A 190 3.93 5.96 -13.60
N PHE A 191 5.16 5.91 -14.09
CA PHE A 191 5.97 7.11 -14.31
C PHE A 191 5.54 7.91 -15.55
N ILE A 192 5.83 9.21 -15.54
CA ILE A 192 5.41 10.16 -16.58
C ILE A 192 6.63 10.88 -17.13
N ASP A 193 6.90 10.72 -18.42
CA ASP A 193 7.92 11.49 -19.12
C ASP A 193 7.28 12.65 -19.87
N VAL A 194 7.71 13.87 -19.52
CA VAL A 194 7.13 15.10 -20.07
C VAL A 194 7.87 15.62 -21.32
N HIS A 195 8.92 14.94 -21.79
CA HIS A 195 9.74 15.40 -22.93
C HIS A 195 10.14 14.25 -23.87
N VAL A 196 9.24 13.87 -24.78
CA VAL A 196 9.47 12.74 -25.71
C VAL A 196 9.30 13.16 -27.16
N HIS A 197 10.28 12.88 -28.01
CA HIS A 197 10.21 13.13 -29.46
C HIS A 197 9.89 11.84 -30.23
N VAL A 198 8.60 11.52 -30.38
CA VAL A 198 8.11 10.29 -31.06
C VAL A 198 8.32 10.25 -32.59
N ARG A 199 8.79 11.34 -33.21
CA ARG A 199 9.16 11.49 -34.65
C ARG A 199 8.07 11.23 -35.70
N GLU A 200 6.87 10.86 -35.28
CA GLU A 200 5.69 10.67 -36.12
C GLU A 200 4.74 11.88 -35.98
N PRO A 201 4.28 12.51 -37.09
CA PRO A 201 4.53 12.18 -38.50
C PRO A 201 5.92 12.58 -39.03
N GLY A 202 6.28 11.94 -40.15
CA GLY A 202 7.31 12.39 -41.09
C GLY A 202 8.70 11.77 -40.97
N ALA A 203 9.06 11.24 -39.80
CA ALA A 203 10.37 10.65 -39.56
C ALA A 203 10.29 9.27 -38.87
N THR A 204 9.31 8.47 -39.29
CA THR A 204 8.94 7.17 -38.69
C THR A 204 10.02 6.09 -38.74
N HIS A 205 11.12 6.32 -39.48
CA HIS A 205 12.32 5.47 -39.45
C HIS A 205 13.19 5.69 -38.22
N LYS A 206 13.13 6.88 -37.59
CA LYS A 206 13.87 7.21 -36.36
C LYS A 206 13.19 6.67 -35.11
N GLU A 207 11.85 6.78 -35.07
CA GLU A 207 10.91 6.28 -34.05
C GLU A 207 9.48 6.48 -34.58
N ASP A 208 8.48 5.78 -34.04
CA ASP A 208 7.05 6.06 -34.25
C ASP A 208 6.27 5.96 -32.92
N PHE A 209 4.96 6.27 -32.87
CA PHE A 209 4.20 6.19 -31.62
C PHE A 209 4.21 4.77 -31.02
N SER A 210 4.14 3.71 -31.83
CA SER A 210 4.13 2.32 -31.34
C SER A 210 5.47 1.89 -30.74
N SER A 211 6.58 2.27 -31.36
CA SER A 211 7.95 1.94 -30.92
C SER A 211 8.39 2.82 -29.77
N GLY A 212 8.18 4.14 -29.84
CA GLY A 212 8.45 5.08 -28.75
C GLY A 212 7.65 4.75 -27.48
N THR A 213 6.37 4.40 -27.59
CA THR A 213 5.59 3.97 -26.40
C THR A 213 5.92 2.55 -25.93
N SER A 214 6.47 1.67 -26.79
CA SER A 214 7.05 0.40 -26.33
C SER A 214 8.32 0.63 -25.51
N ALA A 215 9.18 1.54 -25.96
CA ALA A 215 10.38 1.98 -25.26
C ALA A 215 10.04 2.68 -23.93
N ALA A 216 8.96 3.47 -23.88
CA ALA A 216 8.42 4.04 -22.66
C ALA A 216 8.00 2.96 -21.66
N LEU A 217 7.18 1.99 -22.08
CA LEU A 217 6.74 0.88 -21.21
C LEU A 217 7.91 0.06 -20.67
N ALA A 218 8.91 -0.26 -21.51
CA ALA A 218 10.11 -0.97 -21.06
C ALA A 218 10.96 -0.15 -20.07
N GLY A 219 10.90 1.19 -20.14
CA GLY A 219 11.46 2.11 -19.16
C GLY A 219 10.62 2.35 -17.90
N GLY A 220 9.48 1.68 -17.73
CA GLY A 220 8.54 1.90 -16.62
C GLY A 220 7.64 3.15 -16.78
N ILE A 221 7.64 3.79 -17.94
CA ILE A 221 6.89 5.01 -18.22
C ILE A 221 5.51 4.63 -18.77
N THR A 222 4.46 5.06 -18.08
CA THR A 222 3.06 4.74 -18.40
C THR A 222 2.31 5.90 -19.02
N MET A 223 2.90 7.10 -19.03
CA MET A 223 2.39 8.26 -19.74
C MET A 223 3.51 9.09 -20.39
N ILE A 224 3.35 9.51 -21.65
CA ILE A 224 4.31 10.40 -22.33
C ILE A 224 3.66 11.71 -22.81
N LEU A 225 4.44 12.80 -22.82
CA LEU A 225 4.05 14.04 -23.49
C LEU A 225 4.91 14.23 -24.75
N ALA A 226 4.26 14.14 -25.92
CA ALA A 226 4.95 14.14 -27.21
C ALA A 226 5.21 15.56 -27.72
N MET A 227 6.46 15.86 -28.08
CA MET A 227 6.93 17.17 -28.53
C MET A 227 6.59 17.50 -30.00
N PRO A 228 6.40 18.79 -30.35
CA PRO A 228 5.69 19.19 -31.58
C PRO A 228 6.58 19.36 -32.83
N ASN A 229 7.89 19.17 -32.74
CA ASN A 229 8.83 19.31 -33.88
C ASN A 229 8.88 18.05 -34.78
N THR A 230 7.69 17.53 -35.12
CA THR A 230 7.44 16.52 -36.15
C THR A 230 7.52 17.13 -37.56
N ASN A 231 7.27 16.34 -38.61
CA ASN A 231 7.20 16.84 -39.99
C ASN A 231 5.90 16.33 -40.69
N PRO A 232 4.85 17.15 -40.86
CA PRO A 232 4.75 18.56 -40.44
C PRO A 232 4.79 18.72 -38.92
N SER A 233 5.21 19.90 -38.46
CA SER A 233 5.28 20.23 -37.04
C SER A 233 3.89 20.60 -36.49
N VAL A 234 3.64 20.34 -35.22
CA VAL A 234 2.31 20.46 -34.60
C VAL A 234 2.03 21.91 -34.19
N ILE A 235 1.60 22.74 -35.13
CA ILE A 235 1.50 24.20 -34.97
C ILE A 235 0.10 24.79 -35.21
N ASP A 236 -0.86 23.96 -35.62
CA ASP A 236 -2.22 24.37 -36.00
C ASP A 236 -3.25 23.26 -35.76
N HIS A 237 -4.52 23.52 -36.06
CA HIS A 237 -5.62 22.56 -35.87
C HIS A 237 -5.51 21.31 -36.78
N GLN A 238 -4.93 21.44 -37.98
CA GLN A 238 -4.86 20.33 -38.94
C GLN A 238 -3.76 19.36 -38.53
N THR A 239 -2.57 19.89 -38.24
CA THR A 239 -1.41 19.16 -37.75
C THR A 239 -1.69 18.54 -36.38
N PHE A 240 -2.32 19.26 -35.45
CA PHE A 240 -2.72 18.70 -34.15
C PHE A 240 -3.72 17.53 -34.29
N SER A 241 -4.71 17.64 -35.18
CA SER A 241 -5.66 16.55 -35.43
C SER A 241 -4.98 15.33 -36.06
N LEU A 242 -4.11 15.53 -37.05
CA LEU A 242 -3.33 14.46 -37.68
C LEU A 242 -2.46 13.70 -36.67
N VAL A 243 -1.70 14.41 -35.83
CA VAL A 243 -0.85 13.75 -34.81
C VAL A 243 -1.70 13.05 -33.76
N LYS A 244 -2.89 13.57 -33.44
CA LYS A 244 -3.83 12.91 -32.53
C LYS A 244 -4.40 11.59 -33.08
N GLU A 245 -4.75 11.54 -34.37
CA GLU A 245 -5.18 10.30 -35.02
C GLU A 245 -4.06 9.26 -35.07
N LEU A 246 -2.84 9.67 -35.41
CA LEU A 246 -1.65 8.81 -35.41
C LEU A 246 -1.32 8.28 -34.00
N ALA A 247 -1.39 9.14 -32.99
CA ALA A 247 -1.19 8.75 -31.59
C ALA A 247 -2.26 7.74 -31.13
N HIS A 248 -3.53 7.96 -31.48
CA HIS A 248 -4.63 7.05 -31.16
C HIS A 248 -4.50 5.69 -31.88
N ALA A 249 -3.91 5.63 -33.07
CA ALA A 249 -3.63 4.38 -33.77
C ALA A 249 -2.35 3.66 -33.28
N GLY A 250 -1.33 4.41 -32.86
CA GLY A 250 0.01 3.89 -32.57
C GLY A 250 0.32 3.62 -31.10
N ALA A 251 -0.18 4.45 -30.17
CA ALA A 251 0.31 4.49 -28.79
C ALA A 251 -0.05 3.24 -27.95
N ARG A 252 0.89 2.82 -27.09
CA ARG A 252 0.77 1.67 -26.18
C ARG A 252 0.75 2.04 -24.71
N CYS A 253 1.18 3.25 -24.36
CA CYS A 253 0.95 3.88 -23.08
C CYS A 253 0.14 5.17 -23.29
N ASP A 254 -0.46 5.72 -22.23
CA ASP A 254 -1.31 6.91 -22.36
C ASP A 254 -0.47 8.15 -22.69
N TYR A 255 -1.08 9.20 -23.25
CA TYR A 255 -0.30 10.32 -23.77
C TYR A 255 -1.03 11.67 -23.73
N ALA A 256 -0.27 12.74 -23.91
CA ALA A 256 -0.78 14.05 -24.34
C ALA A 256 0.17 14.65 -25.39
N LEU A 257 -0.32 15.56 -26.23
CA LEU A 257 0.44 16.16 -27.33
C LEU A 257 0.74 17.63 -27.05
N PHE A 258 1.99 18.06 -27.21
CA PHE A 258 2.34 19.49 -27.19
C PHE A 258 1.92 20.19 -28.47
N LEU A 259 1.72 21.50 -28.35
CA LEU A 259 1.67 22.43 -29.48
C LEU A 259 3.00 23.17 -29.61
N GLY A 260 3.39 23.52 -30.82
CA GLY A 260 4.58 24.29 -31.15
C GLY A 260 4.27 25.76 -31.42
N ALA A 261 5.00 26.66 -30.77
CA ALA A 261 4.95 28.08 -31.10
C ALA A 261 5.70 28.36 -32.42
N SER A 262 5.04 28.98 -33.39
CA SER A 262 5.63 29.49 -34.63
C SER A 262 5.80 31.01 -34.58
N VAL A 263 6.26 31.61 -35.69
CA VAL A 263 6.45 33.07 -35.82
C VAL A 263 5.13 33.86 -35.91
N ASP A 264 4.01 33.18 -36.17
CA ASP A 264 2.75 33.74 -36.62
C ASP A 264 1.50 33.12 -35.95
N ASN A 265 1.54 31.87 -35.49
CA ASN A 265 0.37 31.16 -34.93
C ASN A 265 -0.10 31.63 -33.54
N TYR A 266 0.52 32.66 -32.96
CA TYR A 266 0.19 33.20 -31.64
C TYR A 266 -1.26 33.69 -31.50
N GLY A 267 -1.95 33.98 -32.62
CA GLY A 267 -3.35 34.42 -32.60
C GLY A 267 -4.34 33.28 -32.34
N ASP A 268 -4.16 32.16 -33.04
CA ASP A 268 -5.19 31.12 -33.16
C ASP A 268 -4.91 29.89 -32.28
N ILE A 269 -3.64 29.64 -31.94
CA ILE A 269 -3.21 28.42 -31.23
C ILE A 269 -3.79 28.28 -29.80
N SER A 270 -4.29 29.37 -29.21
CA SER A 270 -4.90 29.38 -27.87
C SER A 270 -6.14 28.50 -27.75
N ASP A 271 -6.87 28.29 -28.85
CA ASP A 271 -8.12 27.53 -28.87
C ASP A 271 -7.89 26.02 -28.65
N LEU A 272 -6.72 25.53 -29.05
CA LEU A 272 -6.31 24.13 -28.84
C LEU A 272 -5.74 23.88 -27.43
N ALA A 273 -5.51 24.92 -26.62
CA ALA A 273 -4.89 24.80 -25.30
C ALA A 273 -5.59 23.83 -24.32
N PRO A 274 -6.93 23.66 -24.31
CA PRO A 274 -7.59 22.62 -23.52
C PRO A 274 -7.26 21.18 -23.93
N SER A 275 -6.89 20.96 -25.19
CA SER A 275 -6.58 19.65 -25.77
C SER A 275 -5.10 19.29 -25.68
N ALA A 276 -4.22 20.26 -25.48
CA ALA A 276 -2.77 20.07 -25.52
C ALA A 276 -2.15 19.76 -24.15
N ALA A 277 -0.98 19.12 -24.15
CA ALA A 277 -0.12 19.00 -22.98
C ALA A 277 0.30 20.39 -22.46
N GLY A 278 0.72 21.25 -23.38
CA GLY A 278 1.10 22.65 -23.19
C GLY A 278 1.56 23.26 -24.52
N LEU A 279 2.06 24.50 -24.49
CA LEU A 279 2.76 25.12 -25.61
C LEU A 279 4.27 25.02 -25.40
N LYS A 280 5.00 24.52 -26.40
CA LYS A 280 6.46 24.42 -26.43
C LYS A 280 7.04 25.48 -27.35
N MET A 281 7.93 26.32 -26.82
CA MET A 281 8.70 27.30 -27.58
C MET A 281 10.17 26.84 -27.70
N TYR A 282 10.79 27.09 -28.85
CA TYR A 282 12.21 26.83 -29.08
C TYR A 282 12.95 28.16 -29.23
N LEU A 283 13.72 28.55 -28.21
CA LEU A 283 14.30 29.89 -28.08
C LEU A 283 15.81 29.92 -28.43
N ASN A 284 16.40 28.75 -28.68
CA ASN A 284 17.79 28.55 -29.10
C ASN A 284 17.83 27.65 -30.35
N GLU A 285 18.94 27.66 -31.08
CA GLU A 285 19.09 26.86 -32.31
C GLU A 285 19.29 25.36 -32.01
N THR A 286 18.29 24.56 -32.38
CA THR A 286 18.28 23.10 -32.23
C THR A 286 17.68 22.42 -33.46
N PHE A 287 17.49 21.10 -33.44
CA PHE A 287 16.94 20.31 -34.56
C PHE A 287 15.42 20.51 -34.69
N THR A 288 15.02 21.70 -35.11
CA THR A 288 13.62 22.13 -35.24
C THR A 288 13.46 23.25 -36.28
N THR A 289 12.34 23.25 -36.99
CA THR A 289 11.90 24.37 -37.84
C THR A 289 11.31 25.52 -37.01
N LEU A 290 10.98 25.29 -35.74
CA LEU A 290 10.21 26.19 -34.87
C LEU A 290 11.08 27.17 -34.04
N THR A 291 12.28 27.51 -34.50
CA THR A 291 13.20 28.37 -33.73
C THR A 291 12.75 29.84 -33.77
N LEU A 292 12.31 30.37 -32.63
CA LEU A 292 11.82 31.75 -32.50
C LEU A 292 12.97 32.69 -32.13
N LYS A 293 13.36 33.59 -33.04
CA LYS A 293 14.50 34.51 -32.83
C LYS A 293 14.13 35.93 -32.35
N ASP A 294 12.84 36.26 -32.30
CA ASP A 294 12.35 37.61 -31.99
C ASP A 294 11.60 37.67 -30.64
N LEU A 295 12.10 38.48 -29.72
CA LEU A 295 11.48 38.76 -28.42
C LEU A 295 10.05 39.33 -28.53
N THR A 296 9.71 40.04 -29.61
CA THR A 296 8.34 40.54 -29.81
C THR A 296 7.37 39.40 -30.12
N VAL A 297 7.83 38.35 -30.83
CA VAL A 297 7.07 37.12 -31.04
C VAL A 297 6.96 36.32 -29.75
N TRP A 298 8.01 36.28 -28.92
CA TRP A 298 7.94 35.63 -27.60
C TRP A 298 6.90 36.32 -26.72
N SER A 299 6.92 37.65 -26.63
CA SER A 299 5.96 38.46 -25.88
C SER A 299 4.51 38.19 -26.30
N LYS A 300 4.20 38.14 -27.61
CA LYS A 300 2.86 37.80 -28.12
C LYS A 300 2.37 36.43 -27.65
N HIS A 301 3.22 35.40 -27.69
CA HIS A 301 2.90 34.06 -27.18
C HIS A 301 2.68 34.05 -25.65
N PHE A 302 3.41 34.88 -24.91
CA PHE A 302 3.22 35.01 -23.46
C PHE A 302 1.90 35.69 -23.09
N ASP A 303 1.39 36.59 -23.94
CA ASP A 303 0.11 37.26 -23.76
C ASP A 303 -1.09 36.42 -24.23
N SER A 304 -1.00 35.75 -25.38
CA SER A 304 -2.14 34.98 -25.94
C SER A 304 -2.32 33.59 -25.35
N TRP A 305 -1.25 32.88 -25.01
CA TRP A 305 -1.37 31.49 -24.52
C TRP A 305 -2.01 31.46 -23.13
N PRO A 306 -3.16 30.78 -22.90
CA PRO A 306 -3.92 30.97 -21.66
C PRO A 306 -3.14 30.56 -20.40
N ARG A 307 -3.04 31.47 -19.41
CA ARG A 307 -2.17 31.32 -18.22
C ARG A 307 -2.40 30.06 -17.37
N LYS A 308 -3.54 29.39 -17.53
CA LYS A 308 -3.89 28.14 -16.84
C LYS A 308 -3.27 26.87 -17.46
N TYR A 309 -2.68 26.97 -18.65
CA TYR A 309 -2.02 25.86 -19.35
C TYR A 309 -0.48 26.02 -19.34
N PRO A 310 0.29 24.91 -19.33
CA PRO A 310 1.74 24.97 -19.29
C PRO A 310 2.35 25.71 -20.48
N LEU A 311 3.40 26.48 -20.21
CA LEU A 311 4.26 27.10 -21.21
C LEU A 311 5.69 26.60 -20.97
N CYS A 312 6.20 25.80 -21.90
CA CYS A 312 7.47 25.10 -21.80
C CYS A 312 8.46 25.67 -22.80
N VAL A 313 9.72 25.88 -22.39
CA VAL A 313 10.71 26.56 -23.23
C VAL A 313 12.02 25.78 -23.30
N HIS A 314 12.47 25.49 -24.52
CA HIS A 314 13.87 25.15 -24.77
C HIS A 314 14.68 26.45 -24.74
N ALA A 315 15.40 26.67 -23.63
CA ALA A 315 16.20 27.86 -23.36
C ALA A 315 17.56 27.45 -22.78
N GLU A 316 18.66 27.97 -23.34
CA GLU A 316 20.03 27.71 -22.89
C GLU A 316 20.71 28.99 -22.39
N SER A 317 21.53 28.88 -21.34
CA SER A 317 22.37 29.96 -20.78
C SER A 317 21.61 31.28 -20.58
N GLN A 318 22.07 32.38 -21.20
CA GLN A 318 21.44 33.70 -21.15
C GLN A 318 19.97 33.74 -21.61
N THR A 319 19.52 32.80 -22.44
CA THR A 319 18.11 32.71 -22.85
C THR A 319 17.21 32.37 -21.67
N THR A 320 17.71 31.57 -20.72
CA THR A 320 17.01 31.25 -19.46
C THR A 320 16.80 32.51 -18.62
N ALA A 321 17.78 33.42 -18.57
CA ALA A 321 17.63 34.71 -17.90
C ALA A 321 16.57 35.61 -18.59
N ALA A 322 16.63 35.71 -19.92
CA ALA A 322 15.70 36.52 -20.70
C ALA A 322 14.24 36.02 -20.59
N VAL A 323 14.03 34.70 -20.62
CA VAL A 323 12.69 34.11 -20.57
C VAL A 323 12.08 34.14 -19.16
N LEU A 324 12.89 34.07 -18.09
CA LEU A 324 12.44 34.30 -16.71
C LEU A 324 12.04 35.77 -16.47
N LEU A 325 12.74 36.72 -17.09
CA LEU A 325 12.35 38.13 -17.07
C LEU A 325 10.98 38.33 -17.76
N LEU A 326 10.76 37.73 -18.94
CA LEU A 326 9.45 37.75 -19.61
C LEU A 326 8.35 37.09 -18.75
N ALA A 327 8.59 35.91 -18.16
CA ALA A 327 7.62 35.24 -17.29
C ALA A 327 7.20 36.12 -16.10
N THR A 328 8.15 36.90 -15.57
CA THR A 328 7.91 37.90 -14.51
C THR A 328 7.08 39.09 -15.03
N LEU A 329 7.47 39.69 -16.16
CA LEU A 329 6.78 40.84 -16.76
C LEU A 329 5.33 40.52 -17.15
N HIS A 330 5.08 39.37 -17.76
CA HIS A 330 3.73 38.91 -18.09
C HIS A 330 3.02 38.26 -16.88
N SER A 331 3.68 38.12 -15.72
CA SER A 331 3.16 37.54 -14.48
C SER A 331 2.47 36.18 -14.69
N ARG A 332 3.21 35.22 -15.25
CA ARG A 332 2.71 33.87 -15.56
C ARG A 332 3.69 32.77 -15.13
N PRO A 333 3.21 31.55 -14.84
CA PRO A 333 4.09 30.39 -14.67
C PRO A 333 4.83 30.02 -15.96
N ILE A 334 6.01 29.40 -15.80
CA ILE A 334 6.83 28.89 -16.89
C ILE A 334 7.55 27.59 -16.48
N HIS A 335 7.82 26.72 -17.46
CA HIS A 335 8.63 25.52 -17.31
C HIS A 335 9.87 25.59 -18.21
N ILE A 336 11.07 25.54 -17.62
CA ILE A 336 12.34 25.51 -18.36
C ILE A 336 12.68 24.05 -18.67
N CYS A 337 12.81 23.72 -19.95
CA CYS A 337 13.17 22.38 -20.37
C CYS A 337 14.64 22.04 -20.09
N HIS A 338 14.92 20.74 -19.94
CA HIS A 338 16.26 20.09 -19.95
C HIS A 338 17.41 20.96 -19.42
N VAL A 339 17.35 21.40 -18.16
CA VAL A 339 18.39 22.25 -17.56
C VAL A 339 19.69 21.47 -17.44
N ALA A 340 20.80 22.05 -17.91
CA ALA A 340 22.04 21.33 -18.19
C ALA A 340 23.30 21.95 -17.57
N ARG A 341 23.24 23.23 -17.18
CA ARG A 341 24.40 23.99 -16.70
C ARG A 341 24.24 24.52 -15.28
N LYS A 342 25.38 24.73 -14.61
CA LYS A 342 25.48 25.40 -13.30
C LYS A 342 24.86 26.80 -13.31
N GLU A 343 25.08 27.58 -14.37
CA GLU A 343 24.51 28.93 -14.50
C GLU A 343 22.97 28.92 -14.59
N GLU A 344 22.40 27.91 -15.26
CA GLU A 344 20.97 27.76 -15.50
C GLU A 344 20.24 27.36 -14.22
N ILE A 345 20.74 26.34 -13.50
CA ILE A 345 20.12 25.91 -12.25
C ILE A 345 20.28 26.95 -11.13
N GLN A 346 21.39 27.71 -11.11
CA GLN A 346 21.59 28.80 -10.15
C GLN A 346 20.64 29.99 -10.38
N ILE A 347 20.38 30.40 -11.64
CA ILE A 347 19.40 31.47 -11.88
C ILE A 347 17.95 31.01 -11.62
N ILE A 348 17.65 29.73 -11.84
CA ILE A 348 16.34 29.14 -11.48
C ILE A 348 16.17 29.06 -9.95
N ARG A 349 17.21 28.66 -9.20
CA ARG A 349 17.23 28.74 -7.72
C ARG A 349 16.92 30.17 -7.25
N ALA A 350 17.68 31.15 -7.74
CA ALA A 350 17.50 32.56 -7.38
C ALA A 350 16.15 33.15 -7.80
N ALA A 351 15.46 32.55 -8.79
CA ALA A 351 14.09 32.89 -9.17
C ALA A 351 13.06 32.27 -8.21
N LYS A 352 13.21 30.98 -7.84
CA LYS A 352 12.35 30.31 -6.85
C LYS A 352 12.46 30.94 -5.45
N GLU A 353 13.66 31.29 -5.01
CA GLU A 353 13.91 31.99 -3.74
C GLU A 353 13.18 33.36 -3.66
N LYS A 354 12.94 34.00 -4.82
CA LYS A 354 12.16 35.24 -4.94
C LYS A 354 10.66 35.00 -5.13
N GLY A 355 10.19 33.76 -5.05
CA GLY A 355 8.78 33.39 -5.21
C GLY A 355 8.26 33.45 -6.65
N LEU A 356 9.16 33.49 -7.67
CA LEU A 356 8.72 33.47 -9.06
C LEU A 356 8.19 32.07 -9.44
N PRO A 357 7.08 31.96 -10.21
CA PRO A 357 6.44 30.69 -10.56
C PRO A 357 7.18 29.94 -11.70
N VAL A 358 8.48 29.72 -11.53
CA VAL A 358 9.31 28.89 -12.41
C VAL A 358 9.30 27.44 -11.95
N THR A 359 9.26 26.53 -12.92
CA THR A 359 9.64 25.12 -12.73
C THR A 359 10.66 24.69 -13.79
N CYS A 360 11.36 23.58 -13.57
CA CYS A 360 12.29 23.01 -14.53
C CYS A 360 12.39 21.49 -14.46
N GLU A 361 12.79 20.90 -15.59
CA GLU A 361 13.18 19.49 -15.70
C GLU A 361 14.69 19.35 -15.94
N VAL A 362 15.26 18.18 -15.62
CA VAL A 362 16.64 17.81 -15.97
C VAL A 362 16.66 16.43 -16.60
N CYS A 363 17.52 16.23 -17.60
CA CYS A 363 17.63 14.98 -18.34
C CYS A 363 18.73 14.06 -17.79
N PRO A 364 18.55 12.72 -17.83
CA PRO A 364 19.54 11.77 -17.32
C PRO A 364 20.93 11.95 -17.95
N HIS A 365 21.01 12.35 -19.20
CA HIS A 365 22.29 12.55 -19.86
C HIS A 365 23.09 13.76 -19.33
N HIS A 366 22.45 14.74 -18.65
CA HIS A 366 23.17 15.81 -17.95
C HIS A 366 23.55 15.45 -16.50
N LEU A 367 22.85 14.47 -15.90
CA LEU A 367 23.14 13.94 -14.56
C LEU A 367 24.19 12.81 -14.55
N PHE A 368 24.25 12.02 -15.62
CA PHE A 368 25.06 10.80 -15.69
C PHE A 368 26.16 10.80 -16.77
N LEU A 369 26.19 11.78 -17.67
CA LEU A 369 27.26 11.98 -18.66
C LEU A 369 27.79 13.42 -18.58
N SER A 370 29.04 13.62 -19.02
CA SER A 370 29.68 14.94 -19.07
C SER A 370 30.60 15.08 -20.29
N GLN A 371 31.31 16.19 -20.44
CA GLN A 371 32.33 16.37 -21.48
C GLN A 371 33.42 15.28 -21.47
N LYS A 372 33.65 14.61 -20.33
CA LYS A 372 34.54 13.44 -20.18
C LYS A 372 34.10 12.23 -21.01
N ASP A 373 32.80 12.08 -21.25
CA ASP A 373 32.25 11.02 -22.11
C ASP A 373 32.47 11.29 -23.60
N MET A 374 32.89 12.50 -24.00
CA MET A 374 33.09 12.84 -25.41
C MET A 374 34.27 12.09 -26.04
N ASP A 375 35.24 11.61 -25.26
CA ASP A 375 36.30 10.72 -25.74
C ASP A 375 35.76 9.34 -26.15
N ARG A 376 34.71 8.85 -25.46
CA ARG A 376 34.03 7.58 -25.73
C ARG A 376 32.95 7.71 -26.82
N LEU A 377 32.17 8.79 -26.78
CA LEU A 377 31.05 9.04 -27.70
C LEU A 377 31.50 9.66 -29.03
N GLY A 378 32.59 10.43 -29.03
CA GLY A 378 33.02 11.27 -30.14
C GLY A 378 32.04 12.44 -30.41
N PRO A 379 32.48 13.45 -31.19
CA PRO A 379 31.69 14.66 -31.43
C PRO A 379 30.39 14.42 -32.23
N ARG A 380 30.26 13.30 -32.97
CA ARG A 380 29.09 13.01 -33.80
C ARG A 380 27.95 12.34 -33.00
N LYS A 381 28.20 11.17 -32.37
CA LYS A 381 27.19 10.53 -31.51
C LYS A 381 26.89 11.42 -30.30
N GLY A 382 27.90 11.96 -29.63
CA GLY A 382 27.79 12.83 -28.45
C GLY A 382 27.10 14.19 -28.68
N SER A 383 26.68 14.51 -29.90
CA SER A 383 25.93 15.73 -30.20
C SER A 383 24.54 15.70 -29.54
N VAL A 384 24.25 16.70 -28.70
CA VAL A 384 22.97 16.92 -28.00
C VAL A 384 22.74 18.43 -27.78
N ARG A 385 21.51 18.84 -27.50
CA ARG A 385 21.13 20.23 -27.19
C ARG A 385 20.10 20.26 -26.04
N PRO A 386 20.47 20.72 -24.83
CA PRO A 386 21.75 21.36 -24.48
C PRO A 386 22.94 20.41 -24.55
N VAL A 387 24.12 20.95 -24.88
CA VAL A 387 25.37 20.16 -24.93
C VAL A 387 25.71 19.57 -23.56
N LEU A 388 26.47 18.46 -23.53
CA LEU A 388 26.96 17.90 -22.28
C LEU A 388 27.81 18.93 -21.52
N GLY A 389 27.47 19.12 -20.24
CA GLY A 389 28.16 20.02 -19.34
C GLY A 389 29.52 19.49 -18.88
N THR A 390 30.26 20.32 -18.15
CA THR A 390 31.46 19.90 -17.43
C THR A 390 31.11 18.98 -16.26
N GLU A 391 32.10 18.34 -15.61
CA GLU A 391 31.87 17.65 -14.33
C GLU A 391 31.41 18.63 -13.23
N GLU A 392 31.73 19.93 -13.32
CA GLU A 392 31.23 20.97 -12.43
C GLU A 392 29.74 21.29 -12.68
N ASP A 393 29.28 21.30 -13.93
CA ASP A 393 27.87 21.43 -14.27
C ASP A 393 27.06 20.23 -13.78
N GLN A 394 27.55 19.01 -14.05
CA GLN A 394 26.91 17.78 -13.57
C GLN A 394 26.80 17.77 -12.04
N GLN A 395 27.88 18.08 -11.32
CA GLN A 395 27.85 18.16 -9.86
C GLN A 395 26.90 19.26 -9.37
N ALA A 396 26.86 20.42 -10.04
CA ALA A 396 25.92 21.48 -9.69
C ALA A 396 24.46 21.05 -9.83
N LEU A 397 24.10 20.21 -10.81
CA LEU A 397 22.75 19.66 -10.93
C LEU A 397 22.43 18.71 -9.75
N TRP A 398 23.36 17.85 -9.34
CA TRP A 398 23.20 17.01 -8.15
C TRP A 398 23.09 17.84 -6.84
N ASP A 399 23.91 18.88 -6.68
CA ASP A 399 23.88 19.83 -5.55
C ASP A 399 22.61 20.72 -5.52
N ASN A 400 21.77 20.63 -6.55
CA ASN A 400 20.53 21.39 -6.73
C ASN A 400 19.31 20.47 -6.97
N LEU A 401 19.36 19.20 -6.54
CA LEU A 401 18.22 18.27 -6.62
C LEU A 401 16.95 18.82 -5.95
N ASP A 402 17.06 19.70 -4.96
CA ASP A 402 15.95 20.41 -4.32
C ASP A 402 15.25 21.40 -5.28
N ILE A 403 15.99 21.98 -6.22
CA ILE A 403 15.53 22.95 -7.22
C ILE A 403 14.91 22.27 -8.45
N ILE A 404 15.34 21.05 -8.79
CA ILE A 404 14.84 20.30 -9.94
C ILE A 404 13.42 19.76 -9.65
N ASP A 405 12.40 20.21 -10.39
CA ASP A 405 11.02 19.73 -10.17
C ASP A 405 10.76 18.39 -10.84
N VAL A 406 11.37 18.15 -12.01
CA VAL A 406 11.01 17.04 -12.91
C VAL A 406 12.23 16.32 -13.47
N PHE A 407 12.13 15.00 -13.66
CA PHE A 407 12.99 14.25 -14.58
C PHE A 407 12.24 13.95 -15.87
N ALA A 408 12.87 14.19 -17.02
CA ALA A 408 12.33 13.92 -18.35
C ALA A 408 13.47 13.44 -19.25
N THR A 409 13.24 12.56 -20.21
CA THR A 409 14.38 11.98 -20.96
C THR A 409 15.03 12.93 -21.96
N ASP A 410 14.24 13.88 -22.50
CA ASP A 410 14.48 14.43 -23.86
C ASP A 410 14.86 13.29 -24.82
N HIS A 411 14.00 12.26 -24.88
CA HIS A 411 14.19 11.13 -25.79
C HIS A 411 14.03 11.66 -27.21
N ALA A 412 15.18 11.94 -27.81
CA ALA A 412 15.39 12.49 -29.14
C ALA A 412 16.06 11.43 -30.04
N PRO A 413 15.33 10.37 -30.43
CA PRO A 413 15.86 9.24 -31.16
C PRO A 413 16.29 9.65 -32.58
N HIS A 414 17.39 9.05 -33.01
CA HIS A 414 18.07 9.22 -34.29
C HIS A 414 18.84 7.94 -34.57
N THR A 415 18.87 7.50 -35.83
CA THR A 415 19.55 6.25 -36.19
C THR A 415 21.08 6.40 -36.14
N VAL A 416 21.80 5.28 -36.07
CA VAL A 416 23.27 5.29 -36.00
C VAL A 416 23.89 5.93 -37.24
N GLU A 417 23.30 5.74 -38.42
CA GLU A 417 23.71 6.32 -39.69
C GLU A 417 23.58 7.85 -39.67
N GLU A 418 22.44 8.36 -39.18
CA GLU A 418 22.24 9.81 -39.03
C GLU A 418 23.27 10.41 -38.07
N LYS A 419 23.46 9.79 -36.89
CA LYS A 419 24.40 10.21 -35.85
C LYS A 419 25.88 10.04 -36.22
N THR A 420 26.19 9.36 -37.32
CA THR A 420 27.57 9.22 -37.84
C THR A 420 27.80 9.96 -39.16
N SER A 421 26.75 10.45 -39.83
CA SER A 421 26.82 11.27 -41.05
C SER A 421 27.55 12.61 -40.86
N GLU A 422 27.78 13.34 -41.96
CA GLU A 422 28.34 14.71 -41.92
C GLU A 422 27.40 15.72 -41.26
N LYS A 423 26.08 15.52 -41.38
CA LYS A 423 25.03 16.38 -40.80
C LYS A 423 24.37 15.67 -39.60
N PHE A 424 25.20 15.29 -38.64
CA PHE A 424 24.79 14.54 -37.45
C PHE A 424 23.84 15.36 -36.56
N PRO A 425 22.62 14.88 -36.28
CA PRO A 425 21.65 15.64 -35.50
C PRO A 425 21.93 15.56 -33.99
N PRO A 426 21.63 16.62 -33.21
CA PRO A 426 21.66 16.56 -31.77
C PRO A 426 20.51 15.70 -31.22
N GLY A 427 20.76 14.97 -30.12
CA GLY A 427 19.74 14.22 -29.39
C GLY A 427 20.16 12.79 -29.03
N PHE A 428 19.55 12.25 -27.98
CA PHE A 428 19.79 10.90 -27.45
C PHE A 428 18.48 10.15 -27.22
N PRO A 429 18.42 8.83 -27.44
CA PRO A 429 17.33 8.00 -26.94
C PRO A 429 17.50 7.76 -25.41
N GLY A 430 16.47 8.05 -24.60
CA GLY A 430 16.55 7.91 -23.13
C GLY A 430 15.46 7.06 -22.43
N LEU A 431 14.32 6.78 -23.07
CA LEU A 431 13.15 6.11 -22.43
C LEU A 431 13.51 4.79 -21.73
N GLU A 432 14.28 3.92 -22.39
CA GLU A 432 14.60 2.58 -21.87
C GLU A 432 15.72 2.59 -20.80
N THR A 433 16.39 3.74 -20.56
CA THR A 433 17.54 3.83 -19.64
C THR A 433 17.34 4.75 -18.44
N ILE A 434 16.36 5.67 -18.46
CA ILE A 434 16.13 6.63 -17.37
C ILE A 434 15.89 5.96 -16.02
N LEU A 435 14.96 5.01 -15.94
CA LEU A 435 14.61 4.38 -14.66
C LEU A 435 15.78 3.53 -14.10
N PRO A 436 16.45 2.64 -14.86
CA PRO A 436 17.67 1.96 -14.40
C PRO A 436 18.77 2.90 -13.88
N LEU A 437 19.02 4.04 -14.56
CA LEU A 437 20.00 5.04 -14.10
C LEU A 437 19.57 5.71 -12.78
N LEU A 438 18.30 6.09 -12.64
CA LEU A 438 17.79 6.72 -11.42
C LEU A 438 17.68 5.73 -10.24
N LEU A 439 17.35 4.45 -10.48
CA LEU A 439 17.41 3.39 -9.46
C LEU A 439 18.85 3.14 -9.00
N THR A 440 19.82 3.20 -9.91
CA THR A 440 21.26 3.12 -9.57
C THR A 440 21.66 4.30 -8.67
N ALA A 441 21.20 5.53 -8.98
CA ALA A 441 21.44 6.69 -8.12
C ALA A 441 20.76 6.60 -6.73
N ILE A 442 19.65 5.87 -6.62
CA ILE A 442 19.04 5.55 -5.31
C ILE A 442 19.90 4.54 -4.53
N HIS A 443 20.43 3.53 -5.20
CA HIS A 443 21.35 2.57 -4.58
C HIS A 443 22.65 3.24 -4.10
N ASP A 444 23.22 4.14 -4.92
CA ASP A 444 24.37 4.99 -4.59
C ASP A 444 24.08 6.01 -3.45
N GLY A 445 22.82 6.17 -3.03
CA GLY A 445 22.41 7.15 -2.02
C GLY A 445 22.43 8.61 -2.47
N LYS A 446 22.53 8.87 -3.78
CA LYS A 446 22.49 10.23 -4.39
C LYS A 446 21.07 10.78 -4.54
N LEU A 447 20.07 9.89 -4.59
CA LEU A 447 18.66 10.19 -4.81
C LEU A 447 17.82 9.37 -3.81
N THR A 448 16.67 9.86 -3.35
CA THR A 448 15.73 9.01 -2.60
C THR A 448 14.63 8.45 -3.51
N LEU A 449 13.99 7.36 -3.10
CA LEU A 449 12.83 6.83 -3.80
C LEU A 449 11.68 7.87 -3.88
N GLU A 450 11.55 8.71 -2.86
CA GLU A 450 10.53 9.76 -2.82
C GLU A 450 10.86 10.89 -3.80
N ASP A 451 12.14 11.27 -3.96
CA ASP A 451 12.57 12.20 -5.01
C ASP A 451 12.24 11.67 -6.41
N LEU A 452 12.43 10.38 -6.67
CA LEU A 452 12.05 9.75 -7.93
C LEU A 452 10.53 9.81 -8.15
N ILE A 453 9.73 9.49 -7.12
CA ILE A 453 8.25 9.52 -7.20
C ILE A 453 7.74 10.95 -7.38
N ASP A 454 8.32 11.95 -6.70
CA ASP A 454 7.94 13.35 -6.90
C ASP A 454 8.35 13.83 -8.29
N LYS A 455 9.63 13.69 -8.67
CA LYS A 455 10.17 14.28 -9.91
C LYS A 455 9.75 13.53 -11.17
N PHE A 456 9.36 12.26 -11.08
CA PHE A 456 8.96 11.44 -12.25
C PHE A 456 7.50 10.97 -12.22
N HIS A 457 6.71 11.35 -11.20
CA HIS A 457 5.25 11.15 -11.20
C HIS A 457 4.46 12.34 -10.63
N ARG A 458 4.66 12.77 -9.38
CA ARG A 458 3.75 13.75 -8.74
C ARG A 458 3.89 15.17 -9.32
N ASN A 459 5.11 15.65 -9.51
CA ASN A 459 5.37 16.97 -10.10
C ASN A 459 4.97 17.05 -11.58
N PRO A 460 5.28 16.06 -12.45
CA PRO A 460 4.67 15.96 -13.78
C PRO A 460 3.14 16.12 -13.77
N ARG A 461 2.43 15.37 -12.91
CA ARG A 461 0.96 15.48 -12.80
C ARG A 461 0.49 16.87 -12.38
N LYS A 462 1.17 17.47 -11.40
CA LYS A 462 0.85 18.80 -10.85
C LYS A 462 1.13 19.94 -11.84
N ILE A 463 2.28 19.93 -12.51
CA ILE A 463 2.72 20.99 -13.43
C ILE A 463 1.88 20.96 -14.72
N PHE A 464 1.63 19.77 -15.26
CA PHE A 464 0.93 19.59 -16.54
C PHE A 464 -0.59 19.33 -16.38
N ASN A 465 -1.12 19.40 -15.15
CA ASN A 465 -2.52 19.12 -14.82
C ASN A 465 -3.00 17.76 -15.38
N LEU A 466 -2.22 16.69 -15.20
CA LEU A 466 -2.48 15.37 -15.77
C LEU A 466 -3.38 14.53 -14.83
N PRO A 467 -4.34 13.75 -15.36
CA PRO A 467 -5.19 12.90 -14.55
C PRO A 467 -4.41 11.72 -13.94
N GLU A 468 -5.02 11.03 -12.98
CA GLU A 468 -4.52 9.74 -12.52
C GLU A 468 -4.84 8.64 -13.54
N GLN A 469 -3.90 7.73 -13.76
CA GLN A 469 -4.17 6.49 -14.49
C GLN A 469 -4.66 5.43 -13.47
N PRO A 470 -5.94 5.03 -13.49
CA PRO A 470 -6.48 4.12 -12.48
C PRO A 470 -5.84 2.73 -12.60
N HIS A 471 -5.53 2.09 -11.48
CA HIS A 471 -4.94 0.74 -11.43
C HIS A 471 -3.63 0.57 -12.25
N THR A 472 -2.89 1.66 -12.47
CA THR A 472 -1.60 1.67 -13.17
C THR A 472 -0.43 1.63 -12.17
N TYR A 473 0.57 0.78 -12.41
CA TYR A 473 1.76 0.65 -11.58
C TYR A 473 2.93 0.00 -12.31
N VAL A 474 4.14 0.20 -11.77
CA VAL A 474 5.39 -0.44 -12.20
C VAL A 474 5.88 -1.34 -11.07
N GLU A 475 6.48 -2.48 -11.40
CA GLU A 475 7.22 -3.31 -10.46
C GLU A 475 8.66 -3.43 -10.93
N VAL A 476 9.59 -2.99 -10.06
CA VAL A 476 11.03 -3.00 -10.31
C VAL A 476 11.71 -3.99 -9.38
N ASP A 477 12.72 -4.67 -9.90
CA ASP A 477 13.68 -5.41 -9.09
C ASP A 477 14.80 -4.44 -8.70
N MET A 478 14.97 -4.19 -7.40
CA MET A 478 16.00 -3.27 -6.87
C MET A 478 17.40 -3.89 -6.82
N GLU A 479 17.50 -5.21 -6.94
CA GLU A 479 18.72 -5.97 -6.71
C GLU A 479 19.37 -6.51 -8.00
N GLU A 480 18.68 -6.41 -9.14
CA GLU A 480 19.23 -6.84 -10.43
C GLU A 480 20.31 -5.87 -10.93
N GLU A 481 21.56 -6.34 -10.94
CA GLU A 481 22.72 -5.68 -11.54
C GLU A 481 22.94 -6.13 -12.99
N TRP A 482 23.06 -5.17 -13.91
CA TRP A 482 23.29 -5.43 -15.33
C TRP A 482 24.13 -4.31 -15.98
N VAL A 483 24.47 -4.50 -17.26
CA VAL A 483 25.23 -3.53 -18.06
C VAL A 483 24.35 -3.06 -19.21
N LEU A 484 24.25 -1.75 -19.39
CA LEU A 484 23.50 -1.16 -20.49
C LEU A 484 24.14 -1.57 -21.84
N PRO A 485 23.41 -2.25 -22.74
CA PRO A 485 23.93 -2.73 -24.02
C PRO A 485 24.20 -1.58 -24.99
N GLU A 486 24.87 -1.86 -26.11
CA GLU A 486 25.08 -0.90 -27.21
C GLU A 486 23.78 -0.29 -27.73
N ALA A 487 22.68 -1.06 -27.72
CA ALA A 487 21.36 -0.67 -28.19
C ALA A 487 20.26 -1.30 -27.32
N MET A 488 19.22 -0.53 -27.02
CA MET A 488 18.06 -1.01 -26.26
C MET A 488 17.03 -1.73 -27.19
N PRO A 489 16.16 -2.61 -26.65
CA PRO A 489 15.31 -3.47 -27.49
C PRO A 489 14.27 -2.76 -28.36
N TYR A 490 13.66 -1.67 -27.91
CA TYR A 490 12.46 -1.10 -28.53
C TYR A 490 12.71 0.12 -29.40
N SER A 491 13.56 1.05 -28.97
CA SER A 491 13.83 2.27 -29.76
C SER A 491 14.47 1.96 -31.13
N LYS A 492 13.85 2.46 -32.20
CA LYS A 492 14.35 2.36 -33.59
C LYS A 492 15.67 3.10 -33.81
N SER A 493 16.08 3.96 -32.87
CA SER A 493 17.42 4.55 -32.87
C SER A 493 18.54 3.52 -33.00
N ARG A 494 18.38 2.34 -32.37
CA ARG A 494 19.37 1.24 -32.32
C ARG A 494 20.75 1.63 -31.76
N TRP A 495 20.78 2.55 -30.80
CA TRP A 495 21.95 2.77 -29.93
C TRP A 495 21.56 3.43 -28.60
N THR A 496 22.50 3.59 -27.67
CA THR A 496 22.36 4.44 -26.47
C THR A 496 23.70 5.10 -26.11
N PRO A 497 23.72 6.37 -25.62
CA PRO A 497 24.97 6.99 -25.14
C PRO A 497 25.45 6.39 -23.81
N PHE A 498 24.59 5.67 -23.09
CA PHE A 498 24.89 5.04 -21.81
C PHE A 498 25.48 3.62 -21.94
N ALA A 499 25.76 3.17 -23.18
CA ALA A 499 26.33 1.85 -23.46
C ALA A 499 27.61 1.58 -22.64
N GLY A 500 27.68 0.40 -22.03
CA GLY A 500 28.78 -0.04 -21.18
C GLY A 500 28.70 0.40 -19.71
N MET A 501 27.74 1.26 -19.33
CA MET A 501 27.53 1.62 -17.93
C MET A 501 26.89 0.46 -17.16
N LYS A 502 27.39 0.20 -15.94
CA LYS A 502 26.73 -0.68 -14.98
C LYS A 502 25.54 0.04 -14.35
N VAL A 503 24.44 -0.67 -14.20
CA VAL A 503 23.21 -0.20 -13.53
C VAL A 503 22.70 -1.26 -12.57
N ARG A 504 22.02 -0.82 -11.51
CA ARG A 504 21.32 -1.66 -10.55
C ARG A 504 19.88 -1.18 -10.43
N GLY A 505 18.94 -2.09 -10.65
CA GLY A 505 17.55 -1.76 -10.88
C GLY A 505 17.09 -2.20 -12.27
N ALA A 506 16.06 -3.04 -12.35
CA ALA A 506 15.45 -3.49 -13.60
C ALA A 506 13.93 -3.36 -13.55
N VAL A 507 13.30 -3.04 -14.68
CA VAL A 507 11.83 -3.06 -14.81
C VAL A 507 11.39 -4.50 -15.08
N HIS A 508 10.68 -5.10 -14.14
CA HIS A 508 10.18 -6.48 -14.28
C HIS A 508 8.79 -6.50 -14.93
N ARG A 509 7.87 -5.65 -14.45
CA ARG A 509 6.48 -5.59 -14.93
C ARG A 509 5.93 -4.16 -14.94
N VAL A 510 5.09 -3.87 -15.93
CA VAL A 510 4.27 -2.66 -15.98
C VAL A 510 2.80 -3.05 -16.20
N VAL A 511 1.91 -2.45 -15.42
CA VAL A 511 0.46 -2.59 -15.54
C VAL A 511 -0.13 -1.21 -15.80
N VAL A 512 -0.96 -1.09 -16.84
CA VAL A 512 -1.62 0.17 -17.23
C VAL A 512 -3.12 -0.08 -17.32
N ARG A 513 -3.92 0.65 -16.53
CA ARG A 513 -5.39 0.53 -16.51
C ARG A 513 -5.86 -0.91 -16.33
N SER A 514 -5.30 -1.58 -15.33
CA SER A 514 -5.46 -3.01 -14.99
C SER A 514 -4.88 -4.03 -15.97
N GLU A 515 -4.51 -3.65 -17.20
CA GLU A 515 -3.91 -4.57 -18.18
C GLU A 515 -2.40 -4.65 -18.02
N VAL A 516 -1.83 -5.85 -18.16
CA VAL A 516 -0.38 -6.06 -18.07
C VAL A 516 0.26 -5.63 -19.38
N ALA A 517 0.96 -4.49 -19.36
CA ALA A 517 1.47 -3.82 -20.55
C ALA A 517 2.89 -4.29 -20.95
N TYR A 518 3.71 -4.67 -19.97
CA TYR A 518 5.08 -5.17 -20.17
C TYR A 518 5.44 -6.18 -19.08
N VAL A 519 6.17 -7.24 -19.43
CA VAL A 519 6.80 -8.21 -18.50
C VAL A 519 8.12 -8.71 -19.09
N ASP A 520 9.19 -8.79 -18.31
CA ASP A 520 10.45 -9.49 -18.61
C ASP A 520 10.98 -9.26 -20.05
N GLY A 521 11.13 -7.99 -20.43
CA GLY A 521 11.61 -7.60 -21.75
C GLY A 521 10.56 -7.56 -22.86
N GLN A 522 9.33 -8.06 -22.64
CA GLN A 522 8.26 -8.13 -23.65
C GLN A 522 7.11 -7.14 -23.38
N VAL A 523 6.82 -6.26 -24.35
CA VAL A 523 5.57 -5.47 -24.40
C VAL A 523 4.42 -6.35 -24.90
N LEU A 524 3.30 -6.32 -24.17
CA LEU A 524 2.15 -7.22 -24.38
C LEU A 524 0.92 -6.49 -24.94
N VAL A 525 0.76 -5.18 -24.71
CA VAL A 525 -0.35 -4.38 -25.24
C VAL A 525 -0.13 -4.00 -26.72
N PRO A 526 -1.19 -3.99 -27.55
CA PRO A 526 -1.11 -3.63 -28.96
C PRO A 526 -0.95 -2.11 -29.18
N PRO A 527 -0.54 -1.67 -30.40
CA PRO A 527 -0.73 -0.29 -30.83
C PRO A 527 -2.19 0.16 -30.69
N GLY A 528 -2.40 1.41 -30.31
CA GLY A 528 -3.73 1.99 -30.07
C GLY A 528 -4.38 1.57 -28.74
N PHE A 529 -3.64 0.91 -27.84
CA PHE A 529 -4.09 0.70 -26.46
C PHE A 529 -4.04 2.00 -25.63
N GLY A 530 -3.06 2.87 -25.90
CA GLY A 530 -2.83 4.14 -25.20
C GLY A 530 -3.85 5.22 -25.56
N GLN A 531 -4.22 6.05 -24.59
CA GLN A 531 -5.28 7.05 -24.74
C GLN A 531 -4.78 8.49 -24.52
N ASP A 532 -5.39 9.44 -25.23
CA ASP A 532 -5.24 10.88 -24.96
C ASP A 532 -5.88 11.24 -23.61
N VAL A 533 -5.03 11.59 -22.63
CA VAL A 533 -5.47 11.87 -21.26
C VAL A 533 -6.21 13.21 -21.12
N ARG A 534 -6.15 14.11 -22.13
CA ARG A 534 -6.93 15.35 -22.13
C ARG A 534 -8.41 15.08 -22.42
N GLU A 535 -8.74 14.05 -23.20
CA GLU A 535 -10.14 13.67 -23.40
C GLU A 535 -10.82 13.19 -22.11
N TRP A 536 -10.09 12.52 -21.22
CA TRP A 536 -10.64 12.05 -19.94
C TRP A 536 -11.17 13.21 -19.08
N GLN A 537 -10.57 14.39 -19.20
CA GLN A 537 -10.98 15.60 -18.49
C GLN A 537 -12.22 16.23 -19.14
N MET A 538 -12.29 16.27 -20.47
CA MET A 538 -13.47 16.76 -21.21
C MET A 538 -14.70 15.87 -21.00
N ARG A 539 -14.54 14.54 -21.08
CA ARG A 539 -15.63 13.57 -20.86
C ARG A 539 -16.23 13.68 -19.45
N LYS A 540 -15.47 14.11 -18.45
CA LYS A 540 -15.98 14.40 -17.09
C LYS A 540 -16.73 15.73 -16.96
N GLN A 541 -16.50 16.71 -17.85
CA GLN A 541 -17.22 17.98 -17.83
C GLN A 541 -18.58 17.91 -18.55
N LEU A 542 -18.72 17.01 -19.52
CA LEU A 542 -19.96 16.82 -20.28
C LEU A 542 -21.08 16.08 -19.52
N PHE A 543 -20.77 15.43 -18.39
CA PHE A 543 -21.75 14.68 -17.57
C PHE A 543 -21.73 15.09 -16.09
N PRO A 544 -22.22 16.29 -15.73
CA PRO A 544 -22.33 16.74 -14.35
C PRO A 544 -23.50 16.05 -13.62
N GLY A 545 -23.23 14.84 -13.10
CA GLY A 545 -24.07 14.17 -12.12
C GLY A 545 -25.13 13.21 -12.68
N HIS A 546 -24.95 11.92 -12.39
CA HIS A 546 -26.04 10.97 -12.20
C HIS A 546 -25.82 10.29 -10.84
N GLN A 547 -26.89 10.18 -10.05
CA GLN A 547 -26.87 9.39 -8.82
C GLN A 547 -26.79 7.91 -9.19
N ALA A 548 -26.07 7.11 -8.39
CA ALA A 548 -25.97 5.67 -8.62
C ALA A 548 -27.34 5.00 -8.39
N PRO A 549 -27.91 4.28 -9.38
CA PRO A 549 -29.13 3.52 -9.17
C PRO A 549 -28.84 2.34 -8.23
N SER A 550 -29.65 2.20 -7.18
CA SER A 550 -29.65 1.03 -6.32
C SER A 550 -30.42 -0.11 -7.00
N GLY A 551 -29.75 -1.22 -7.33
CA GLY A 551 -30.45 -2.47 -7.65
C GLY A 551 -29.84 -3.32 -8.77
N LEU A 552 -29.24 -4.44 -8.34
CA LEU A 552 -29.35 -5.78 -8.93
C LEU A 552 -28.95 -6.09 -10.39
N ASP A 553 -28.19 -7.20 -10.44
CA ASP A 553 -28.13 -8.25 -11.47
C ASP A 553 -27.34 -8.00 -12.77
N THR A 554 -26.27 -8.79 -12.91
CA THR A 554 -25.39 -8.80 -14.08
C THR A 554 -25.49 -10.14 -14.81
N SER A 555 -26.49 -10.28 -15.67
CA SER A 555 -26.50 -11.31 -16.72
C SER A 555 -25.80 -10.78 -17.98
N ARG A 556 -24.96 -11.60 -18.61
CA ARG A 556 -24.27 -11.26 -19.87
C ARG A 556 -25.17 -11.55 -21.10
N PRO A 557 -25.02 -10.79 -22.20
CA PRO A 557 -25.96 -10.82 -23.33
C PRO A 557 -25.68 -11.95 -24.33
N PRO A 558 -26.57 -12.12 -25.32
CA PRO A 558 -26.10 -12.24 -26.70
C PRO A 558 -26.87 -11.39 -27.73
N SER A 559 -26.25 -11.24 -28.91
CA SER A 559 -26.82 -11.01 -30.25
C SER A 559 -27.79 -9.84 -30.50
N SER A 560 -27.20 -8.72 -30.92
CA SER A 560 -27.44 -8.03 -32.21
C SER A 560 -28.52 -8.53 -33.20
N LEU A 561 -29.23 -7.57 -33.81
CA LEU A 561 -29.95 -7.61 -35.12
C LEU A 561 -31.22 -8.52 -35.14
N ASP A 562 -32.37 -8.14 -35.70
CA ASP A 562 -32.72 -7.03 -36.62
C ASP A 562 -34.11 -6.39 -36.34
N TYR A 563 -34.36 -5.25 -37.01
CA TYR A 563 -35.64 -4.51 -37.16
C TYR A 563 -36.58 -5.15 -38.24
N PRO A 564 -37.81 -4.65 -38.55
CA PRO A 564 -38.78 -3.82 -37.80
C PRO A 564 -40.30 -4.21 -37.98
N VAL A 565 -41.20 -3.39 -37.38
CA VAL A 565 -42.64 -3.16 -37.68
C VAL A 565 -43.71 -4.19 -37.22
N SER A 566 -44.81 -3.61 -36.71
CA SER A 566 -46.13 -4.18 -36.32
C SER A 566 -47.07 -4.34 -37.56
N PRO A 567 -48.42 -4.46 -37.48
CA PRO A 567 -49.35 -4.59 -36.33
C PRO A 567 -50.37 -5.74 -36.45
N GLY A 568 -51.23 -5.91 -35.44
CA GLY A 568 -52.43 -6.76 -35.54
C GLY A 568 -52.97 -7.25 -34.20
N ASP A 569 -54.11 -6.70 -33.79
CA ASP A 569 -54.88 -7.03 -32.58
C ASP A 569 -55.26 -8.52 -32.43
N ILE A 570 -55.58 -8.95 -31.19
CA ILE A 570 -56.92 -9.45 -30.80
C ILE A 570 -56.93 -9.93 -29.32
N ALA A 571 -57.98 -9.55 -28.61
CA ALA A 571 -58.41 -10.05 -27.29
C ALA A 571 -59.94 -10.32 -27.34
N PRO A 572 -60.66 -10.79 -26.30
CA PRO A 572 -60.27 -11.20 -24.93
C PRO A 572 -60.58 -12.71 -24.66
N LYS A 573 -61.31 -13.29 -23.68
CA LYS A 573 -62.21 -12.83 -22.58
C LYS A 573 -62.57 -13.97 -21.61
N LEU A 574 -62.75 -13.66 -20.31
CA LEU A 574 -63.45 -14.45 -19.25
C LEU A 574 -62.76 -15.78 -18.79
N THR A 575 -62.96 -16.30 -17.56
CA THR A 575 -64.17 -16.23 -16.70
C THR A 575 -63.92 -16.18 -15.16
N ILE A 576 -64.52 -15.14 -14.55
CA ILE A 576 -65.11 -14.94 -13.19
C ILE A 576 -65.16 -16.13 -12.18
N LYS A 577 -64.83 -15.87 -10.89
CA LYS A 577 -65.72 -16.07 -9.71
C LYS A 577 -65.18 -15.53 -8.35
N GLU A 578 -66.02 -14.75 -7.64
CA GLU A 578 -66.43 -14.82 -6.20
C GLU A 578 -65.37 -14.92 -5.05
N VAL A 579 -65.52 -14.34 -3.83
CA VAL A 579 -66.63 -13.71 -3.05
C VAL A 579 -66.13 -12.46 -2.27
N ASP A 580 -67.03 -11.58 -1.80
CA ASP A 580 -66.81 -10.36 -0.99
C ASP A 580 -67.12 -10.52 0.54
N ARG A 581 -66.45 -9.73 1.42
CA ARG A 581 -67.04 -8.95 2.56
C ARG A 581 -66.01 -8.29 3.50
N HIS A 582 -66.08 -6.94 3.61
CA HIS A 582 -66.16 -6.08 4.84
C HIS A 582 -65.35 -6.40 6.14
N ARG A 583 -64.90 -5.42 6.99
CA ARG A 583 -65.35 -4.02 7.24
C ARG A 583 -64.37 -3.21 8.13
N THR A 584 -64.54 -1.86 8.15
CA THR A 584 -64.23 -0.85 9.22
C THR A 584 -62.80 -0.74 9.81
N ASP A 585 -62.07 0.38 9.64
CA ASP A 585 -62.08 1.69 10.40
C ASP A 585 -61.06 1.66 11.58
N ASP A 586 -60.37 2.72 12.03
CA ASP A 586 -60.38 4.17 11.68
C ASP A 586 -59.04 4.87 12.05
N MET A 587 -58.85 6.12 11.57
CA MET A 587 -58.00 7.28 12.02
C MET A 587 -56.77 7.10 12.97
N TRP A 588 -55.67 7.87 12.87
CA TRP A 588 -55.62 9.34 12.79
C TRP A 588 -54.33 9.92 12.17
N ASP A 589 -54.42 11.09 11.52
CA ASP A 589 -53.32 11.86 10.90
C ASP A 589 -52.58 12.79 11.89
N GLY A 590 -51.42 13.34 11.47
CA GLY A 590 -50.63 14.25 12.30
C GLY A 590 -49.45 14.98 11.63
N ASP A 591 -49.62 15.51 10.41
CA ASP A 591 -48.59 16.33 9.73
C ASP A 591 -48.23 17.62 10.50
N ASN A 592 -46.95 18.04 10.42
CA ASN A 592 -46.58 19.28 9.71
C ASN A 592 -45.04 19.50 9.61
N ASP A 593 -44.60 19.84 8.40
CA ASP A 593 -43.37 20.61 8.14
C ASP A 593 -43.46 22.04 8.72
N LEU A 594 -42.32 22.72 8.94
CA LEU A 594 -41.88 23.82 8.04
C LEU A 594 -40.50 24.42 8.40
N TYR A 595 -39.54 24.15 7.52
CA TYR A 595 -38.43 25.02 7.07
C TYR A 595 -37.59 25.85 8.05
N SER A 596 -36.30 25.48 8.05
CA SER A 596 -35.16 26.38 8.07
C SER A 596 -35.27 27.60 7.13
N LYS A 597 -34.77 28.77 7.58
CA LYS A 597 -34.35 29.84 6.65
C LYS A 597 -33.40 30.90 7.26
N LEU A 598 -32.62 31.47 6.35
CA LEU A 598 -31.88 32.76 6.40
C LEU A 598 -30.51 32.82 7.11
N LEU A 599 -29.63 33.57 6.43
CA LEU A 599 -28.26 33.97 6.78
C LEU A 599 -28.19 35.51 6.78
N SER A 600 -27.01 36.06 7.11
CA SER A 600 -26.53 37.45 6.90
C SER A 600 -27.09 38.60 7.75
N ASP A 601 -26.19 39.14 8.59
CA ASP A 601 -25.80 40.54 8.82
C ASP A 601 -26.86 41.68 8.93
N THR A 602 -26.86 42.42 10.05
CA THR A 602 -26.14 43.73 10.17
C THR A 602 -26.37 44.51 11.49
N ASN A 603 -25.42 45.38 11.84
CA ASN A 603 -25.53 46.67 12.57
C ASN A 603 -25.97 46.80 14.06
N THR A 604 -24.96 47.03 14.91
CA THR A 604 -24.78 48.18 15.86
C THR A 604 -25.93 48.69 16.76
N ARG A 605 -25.68 48.78 18.09
CA ARG A 605 -25.29 50.04 18.79
C ARG A 605 -25.03 49.89 20.32
N THR A 606 -24.07 50.68 20.82
CA THR A 606 -23.88 51.31 22.17
C THR A 606 -24.57 50.74 23.44
N GLY A 607 -23.97 50.72 24.64
CA GLY A 607 -22.67 51.23 25.12
C GLY A 607 -22.74 51.80 26.56
N GLY A 608 -21.66 51.78 27.35
CA GLY A 608 -21.63 52.35 28.71
C GLY A 608 -20.26 52.26 29.41
N HIS A 609 -19.83 53.34 30.08
CA HIS A 609 -18.55 53.48 30.79
C HIS A 609 -18.68 53.32 32.31
N LEU A 610 -17.59 52.97 33.01
CA LEU A 610 -16.86 53.88 33.93
C LEU A 610 -15.54 53.26 34.43
N ALA A 611 -14.66 54.09 35.02
CA ALA A 611 -13.31 53.76 35.49
C ALA A 611 -12.93 54.63 36.73
N PRO A 612 -11.64 54.87 37.04
CA PRO A 612 -10.84 54.25 38.09
C PRO A 612 -10.69 55.17 39.35
N PRO A 613 -9.74 54.95 40.30
CA PRO A 613 -8.36 55.46 40.11
C PRO A 613 -7.19 54.69 40.84
N GLU A 614 -5.94 54.91 40.36
CA GLU A 614 -4.68 55.30 41.07
C GLU A 614 -4.21 54.62 42.42
N LEU A 615 -2.93 54.61 42.88
CA LEU A 615 -1.60 55.04 42.36
C LEU A 615 -0.42 54.27 43.05
N ASP A 616 0.72 54.16 42.34
CA ASP A 616 2.14 54.32 42.75
C ASP A 616 2.90 53.64 43.96
N LEU A 617 4.07 53.10 43.58
CA LEU A 617 5.45 53.35 44.11
C LEU A 617 6.13 52.60 45.31
N LYS A 618 7.35 52.11 44.98
CA LYS A 618 8.69 52.26 45.65
C LYS A 618 9.35 51.12 46.50
N LEU A 619 10.51 50.66 45.98
CA LEU A 619 11.84 50.48 46.64
C LEU A 619 11.97 49.40 47.77
N GLN A 620 13.14 48.80 48.10
CA GLN A 620 14.50 48.80 47.50
C GLN A 620 15.37 47.57 47.89
N ALA A 621 16.31 47.22 47.00
CA ALA A 621 17.71 46.82 47.23
C ALA A 621 18.13 45.64 48.17
N GLY A 622 18.99 44.78 47.60
CA GLY A 622 20.01 43.95 48.26
C GLY A 622 21.00 43.45 47.20
N ALA A 623 22.32 43.69 47.32
CA ALA A 623 23.23 43.68 46.17
C ALA A 623 24.70 43.30 46.45
N ARG A 624 25.46 43.12 45.35
CA ARG A 624 26.93 42.99 45.13
C ARG A 624 27.40 41.59 44.71
N CYS A 625 28.48 41.37 43.95
CA CYS A 625 29.26 42.07 42.88
C CYS A 625 30.25 41.00 42.32
N LEU A 626 30.82 41.02 41.11
CA LEU A 626 31.73 42.00 40.48
C LEU A 626 31.84 41.78 38.94
N SER A 627 32.57 42.68 38.26
CA SER A 627 32.82 42.80 36.81
C SER A 627 34.15 42.10 36.38
N PRO A 628 34.72 42.21 35.13
CA PRO A 628 34.32 43.02 33.98
C PRO A 628 34.42 42.41 32.54
N ASN A 629 33.86 43.17 31.58
CA ASN A 629 34.00 43.06 30.12
C ASN A 629 35.25 43.83 29.62
N PRO A 630 35.76 43.65 28.37
CA PRO A 630 35.15 44.22 27.13
C PRO A 630 35.36 43.31 25.89
N PHE A 631 35.27 43.64 24.58
CA PHE A 631 35.03 44.82 23.70
C PHE A 631 34.51 44.25 22.33
N CYS A 632 33.85 44.93 21.36
CA CYS A 632 33.26 46.27 21.23
C CYS A 632 32.19 46.30 20.07
N SER A 633 32.02 47.47 19.44
CA SER A 633 31.26 47.91 18.25
C SER A 633 31.61 47.24 16.90
N THR A 634 30.84 47.35 15.79
CA THR A 634 29.73 48.25 15.36
C THR A 634 28.58 47.45 14.71
N ALA A 635 27.28 47.69 14.97
CA ALA A 635 26.42 48.79 14.48
C ALA A 635 26.33 48.90 12.94
N ARG A 636 25.16 49.07 12.27
CA ARG A 636 23.75 49.24 12.71
C ARG A 636 22.82 49.06 11.48
N HIS A 637 21.61 48.52 11.64
CA HIS A 637 20.38 49.17 11.14
C HIS A 637 19.09 48.52 11.69
N LYS A 638 18.15 49.39 12.11
CA LYS A 638 16.69 49.15 12.18
C LYS A 638 16.06 50.12 11.14
N SER A 639 14.76 50.14 10.83
CA SER A 639 13.57 49.55 11.48
C SER A 639 12.41 49.43 10.46
N ASP A 640 11.38 48.64 10.78
CA ASP A 640 9.93 48.91 10.60
C ASP A 640 9.36 49.21 9.17
N SER A 641 8.13 48.83 8.79
CA SER A 641 7.14 47.90 9.37
C SER A 641 5.94 47.73 8.43
N ASN A 642 5.41 46.49 8.26
CA ASN A 642 4.07 46.16 8.78
C ASN A 642 3.75 44.65 8.65
N PRO A 643 2.97 44.04 9.57
CA PRO A 643 2.62 42.62 9.51
C PRO A 643 1.23 42.37 8.92
N ASN A 644 1.07 41.25 8.21
CA ASN A 644 -0.11 40.37 8.20
C ASN A 644 0.18 39.12 7.33
N LEU A 645 -0.65 38.07 7.45
CA LEU A 645 -0.59 36.86 6.60
C LEU A 645 0.63 35.92 6.78
N TYR A 646 1.06 35.70 8.02
CA TYR A 646 1.50 34.36 8.44
C TYR A 646 0.71 33.93 9.68
N GLY A 647 0.18 32.71 9.66
CA GLY A 647 -0.39 32.10 10.87
C GLY A 647 0.73 31.87 11.89
N SER A 648 0.46 32.19 13.16
CA SER A 648 1.49 32.14 14.20
C SER A 648 2.17 30.77 14.26
N PRO A 649 3.51 30.69 14.32
CA PRO A 649 4.15 29.47 14.81
C PRO A 649 3.62 29.22 16.23
N MET A 650 3.24 27.98 16.54
CA MET A 650 2.77 27.67 17.89
C MET A 650 3.91 27.93 18.87
N THR A 651 3.71 28.87 19.79
CA THR A 651 4.64 29.14 20.88
C THR A 651 4.76 27.88 21.72
N VAL A 652 5.95 27.27 21.73
CA VAL A 652 6.21 26.03 22.46
C VAL A 652 6.06 26.28 23.96
N GLY A 653 4.87 25.97 24.48
CA GLY A 653 4.66 25.79 25.91
C GLY A 653 5.49 24.60 26.36
N SER A 654 6.25 24.75 27.46
CA SER A 654 7.05 23.64 27.98
C SER A 654 6.14 22.62 28.66
N HIS A 655 5.70 21.62 27.90
CA HIS A 655 4.91 20.46 28.36
C HIS A 655 5.65 19.58 29.40
N GLY A 656 6.87 19.94 29.80
CA GLY A 656 7.61 19.37 30.94
C GLY A 656 8.15 17.95 30.78
N LEU A 657 7.85 17.26 29.66
CA LEU A 657 8.24 15.85 29.44
C LEU A 657 9.57 15.68 28.68
N THR A 658 10.14 16.75 28.11
CA THR A 658 11.40 16.68 27.36
C THR A 658 12.53 16.18 28.24
N GLY A 659 13.16 15.06 27.85
CA GLY A 659 14.24 14.44 28.61
C GLY A 659 13.80 13.60 29.83
N GLN A 660 12.51 13.53 30.15
CA GLN A 660 12.01 12.82 31.34
C GLN A 660 11.84 11.30 31.12
N HIS A 661 11.98 10.53 32.20
CA HIS A 661 11.63 9.11 32.20
C HIS A 661 10.12 8.93 32.47
N ILE A 662 9.45 8.12 31.66
CA ILE A 662 8.02 7.81 31.77
C ILE A 662 7.85 6.50 32.57
N LEU A 663 7.76 6.60 33.90
CA LEU A 663 7.86 5.44 34.80
C LEU A 663 6.50 4.94 35.33
N THR A 664 5.63 5.84 35.79
CA THR A 664 4.31 5.53 36.37
C THR A 664 3.25 6.50 35.85
N VAL A 665 1.97 6.25 36.16
CA VAL A 665 0.88 7.18 35.81
C VAL A 665 0.83 8.45 36.68
N ASP A 666 1.41 8.43 37.89
CA ASP A 666 1.34 9.53 38.85
C ASP A 666 2.05 10.81 38.39
N MET A 667 3.01 10.68 37.48
CA MET A 667 3.80 11.81 36.98
C MET A 667 3.02 12.76 36.07
N PHE A 668 1.84 12.33 35.57
CA PHE A 668 1.08 13.11 34.60
C PHE A 668 0.10 14.05 35.29
N SER A 669 0.29 15.35 35.06
CA SER A 669 -0.75 16.35 35.29
C SER A 669 -1.85 16.27 34.22
N LYS A 670 -3.04 16.79 34.55
CA LYS A 670 -4.18 16.87 33.62
C LYS A 670 -3.84 17.65 32.34
N ASP A 671 -3.01 18.67 32.45
CA ASP A 671 -2.59 19.49 31.31
C ASP A 671 -1.61 18.74 30.40
N GLN A 672 -0.66 17.99 30.96
CA GLN A 672 0.19 17.09 30.17
C GLN A 672 -0.61 15.99 29.44
N LEU A 673 -1.69 15.47 30.04
CA LEU A 673 -2.60 14.57 29.32
C LEU A 673 -3.30 15.27 28.16
N ASN A 674 -3.76 16.52 28.36
CA ASN A 674 -4.35 17.31 27.28
C ASN A 674 -3.34 17.49 26.13
N ASP A 675 -2.08 17.85 26.42
CA ASP A 675 -1.02 18.01 25.43
C ASP A 675 -0.72 16.71 24.67
N ILE A 676 -0.49 15.60 25.39
CA ILE A 676 -0.25 14.27 24.79
C ILE A 676 -1.40 13.88 23.86
N PHE A 677 -2.65 14.05 24.29
CA PHE A 677 -3.83 13.63 23.51
C PHE A 677 -4.11 14.58 22.34
N ASN A 678 -3.85 15.88 22.47
CA ASN A 678 -3.98 16.83 21.37
C ASN A 678 -2.92 16.59 20.29
N LEU A 679 -1.67 16.29 20.69
CA LEU A 679 -0.61 15.90 19.75
C LEU A 679 -0.91 14.53 19.11
N ALA A 680 -1.36 13.54 19.88
CA ALA A 680 -1.75 12.23 19.37
C ALA A 680 -2.87 12.33 18.32
N GLN A 681 -3.85 13.23 18.52
CA GLN A 681 -4.91 13.48 17.55
C GLN A 681 -4.39 14.17 16.28
N THR A 682 -3.51 15.17 16.40
CA THR A 682 -2.86 15.82 15.24
C THR A 682 -2.03 14.83 14.42
N LEU A 683 -1.31 13.92 15.08
CA LEU A 683 -0.54 12.86 14.44
C LEU A 683 -1.46 11.80 13.80
N ARG A 684 -2.56 11.41 14.46
CA ARG A 684 -3.59 10.52 13.90
C ARG A 684 -4.21 11.08 12.63
N ILE A 685 -4.68 12.33 12.65
CA ILE A 685 -5.24 13.02 11.48
C ILE A 685 -4.20 13.12 10.35
N SER A 686 -2.92 13.22 10.67
CA SER A 686 -1.85 13.28 9.67
C SER A 686 -1.55 11.92 9.05
N VAL A 687 -1.49 10.84 9.85
CA VAL A 687 -1.35 9.46 9.34
C VAL A 687 -2.58 9.05 8.50
N GLN A 688 -3.80 9.38 8.94
CA GLN A 688 -5.05 9.11 8.20
C GLN A 688 -5.17 9.91 6.89
N LYS A 689 -4.34 10.95 6.71
CA LYS A 689 -4.26 11.76 5.47
C LYS A 689 -2.95 11.52 4.72
N GLU A 690 -2.27 10.40 5.01
CA GLU A 690 -1.03 9.96 4.37
C GLU A 690 0.07 11.03 4.32
N ARG A 691 0.11 11.92 5.32
CA ARG A 691 1.10 13.00 5.40
C ARG A 691 2.44 12.46 5.91
N PRO A 692 3.58 12.87 5.32
CA PRO A 692 4.89 12.49 5.83
C PRO A 692 5.14 13.10 7.22
N LEU A 693 5.52 12.26 8.17
CA LEU A 693 5.89 12.61 9.54
C LEU A 693 7.34 12.22 9.87
N ASP A 694 8.10 11.77 8.87
CA ASP A 694 9.48 11.27 8.98
C ASP A 694 10.47 12.33 9.47
N HIS A 695 10.14 13.61 9.31
CA HIS A 695 10.95 14.75 9.73
C HIS A 695 10.99 14.93 11.25
N ILE A 696 10.02 14.40 12.01
CA ILE A 696 9.84 14.68 13.44
C ILE A 696 10.97 14.05 14.27
N LEU A 697 11.21 12.75 14.10
CA LEU A 697 12.27 11.98 14.78
C LEU A 697 13.37 11.52 13.81
N LYS A 698 13.57 12.23 12.69
CA LYS A 698 14.59 11.92 11.68
C LYS A 698 15.98 11.81 12.32
N GLY A 699 16.61 10.64 12.15
CA GLY A 699 17.93 10.36 12.72
C GLY A 699 17.96 10.04 14.22
N LYS A 700 16.80 9.95 14.89
CA LYS A 700 16.71 9.47 16.28
C LYS A 700 16.63 7.95 16.36
N VAL A 701 17.16 7.37 17.44
CA VAL A 701 17.20 5.92 17.66
C VAL A 701 16.49 5.53 18.96
N MET A 702 15.62 4.52 18.89
CA MET A 702 14.94 3.93 20.05
C MET A 702 15.48 2.52 20.32
N ALA A 703 15.88 2.24 21.55
CA ALA A 703 16.12 0.88 22.01
C ALA A 703 14.80 0.26 22.49
N SER A 704 14.38 -0.87 21.91
CA SER A 704 13.22 -1.65 22.33
C SER A 704 13.70 -2.88 23.10
N VAL A 705 13.54 -2.88 24.42
CA VAL A 705 14.11 -3.88 25.34
C VAL A 705 12.96 -4.60 26.06
N PHE A 706 12.73 -5.87 25.72
CA PHE A 706 11.57 -6.63 26.19
C PHE A 706 11.99 -7.96 26.84
N TYR A 707 12.05 -7.99 28.17
CA TYR A 707 12.24 -9.20 28.98
C TYR A 707 10.91 -9.91 29.33
N GLU A 708 9.76 -9.32 28.97
CA GLU A 708 8.45 -10.00 29.00
C GLU A 708 7.84 -9.91 27.59
N VAL A 709 7.64 -11.07 26.94
CA VAL A 709 7.24 -11.14 25.53
C VAL A 709 5.93 -10.38 25.26
N SER A 710 5.96 -9.40 24.35
CA SER A 710 4.76 -8.67 23.97
C SER A 710 4.80 -8.08 22.57
N THR A 711 4.37 -8.88 21.59
CA THR A 711 4.34 -8.52 20.16
C THR A 711 3.61 -7.20 19.91
N ARG A 712 2.38 -7.02 20.39
CA ARG A 712 1.62 -5.77 20.15
C ARG A 712 2.28 -4.54 20.78
N THR A 713 2.82 -4.67 21.99
CA THR A 713 3.46 -3.54 22.69
C THR A 713 4.74 -3.14 21.99
N SER A 714 5.64 -4.10 21.68
CA SER A 714 6.89 -3.83 20.98
C SER A 714 6.65 -3.34 19.55
N CYS A 715 5.79 -4.00 18.78
CA CYS A 715 5.48 -3.59 17.40
C CYS A 715 4.81 -2.21 17.33
N SER A 716 3.94 -1.83 18.28
CA SER A 716 3.31 -0.49 18.29
C SER A 716 4.30 0.63 18.65
N PHE A 717 5.27 0.38 19.54
CA PHE A 717 6.39 1.32 19.74
C PHE A 717 7.27 1.42 18.49
N SER A 718 7.65 0.29 17.88
CA SER A 718 8.48 0.28 16.67
C SER A 718 7.79 1.00 15.50
N ALA A 719 6.49 0.73 15.29
CA ALA A 719 5.68 1.38 14.25
C ALA A 719 5.44 2.87 14.51
N ALA A 720 5.38 3.29 15.79
CA ALA A 720 5.32 4.70 16.16
C ALA A 720 6.65 5.42 15.86
N MET A 721 7.79 4.85 16.27
CA MET A 721 9.11 5.42 16.02
C MET A 721 9.40 5.53 14.51
N GLN A 722 9.12 4.46 13.75
CA GLN A 722 9.32 4.42 12.29
C GLN A 722 8.44 5.41 11.53
N ARG A 723 7.15 5.57 11.92
CA ARG A 723 6.26 6.58 11.30
C ARG A 723 6.74 8.02 11.53
N LEU A 724 7.51 8.26 12.59
CA LEU A 724 8.16 9.55 12.86
C LEU A 724 9.56 9.66 12.24
N GLY A 725 10.00 8.69 11.44
CA GLY A 725 11.33 8.68 10.80
C GLY A 725 12.51 8.29 11.70
N GLY A 726 12.21 7.82 12.91
CA GLY A 726 13.17 7.26 13.84
C GLY A 726 13.52 5.79 13.52
N ARG A 727 14.70 5.37 13.94
CA ARG A 727 15.18 3.97 13.82
C ARG A 727 14.98 3.22 15.14
N VAL A 728 14.97 1.90 15.06
CA VAL A 728 14.73 1.01 16.22
C VAL A 728 15.83 -0.04 16.30
N ILE A 729 16.42 -0.22 17.49
CA ILE A 729 17.27 -1.35 17.84
C ILE A 729 16.42 -2.27 18.73
N ILE A 730 16.31 -3.55 18.38
CA ILE A 730 15.50 -4.53 19.12
C ILE A 730 16.43 -5.42 19.94
N MET A 731 16.17 -5.55 21.24
CA MET A 731 16.82 -6.48 22.15
C MET A 731 15.79 -7.50 22.65
N ASP A 732 16.05 -8.76 22.34
CA ASP A 732 15.23 -9.93 22.68
C ASP A 732 16.01 -10.83 23.66
N GLU A 733 15.34 -11.30 24.71
CA GLU A 733 15.85 -12.28 25.67
C GLU A 733 16.37 -13.56 24.97
N ALA A 734 15.76 -13.95 23.84
CA ALA A 734 16.19 -15.12 23.09
C ALA A 734 17.59 -14.98 22.48
N SER A 735 18.04 -13.76 22.16
CA SER A 735 19.33 -13.48 21.49
C SER A 735 20.35 -12.74 22.36
N SER A 736 19.95 -12.19 23.50
CA SER A 736 20.78 -11.31 24.33
C SER A 736 21.84 -12.01 25.20
N SER A 737 22.88 -11.24 25.54
CA SER A 737 23.93 -11.54 26.52
C SER A 737 23.45 -11.74 27.96
N VAL A 738 22.18 -11.45 28.26
CA VAL A 738 21.50 -11.83 29.52
C VAL A 738 21.70 -13.32 29.85
N LYS A 739 21.74 -14.20 28.85
CA LYS A 739 22.06 -15.65 29.01
C LYS A 739 23.48 -15.95 29.54
N LYS A 740 24.34 -14.93 29.65
CA LYS A 740 25.69 -15.00 30.23
C LYS A 740 25.78 -14.37 31.63
N GLY A 741 24.67 -13.91 32.20
CA GLY A 741 24.61 -13.33 33.55
C GLY A 741 24.82 -11.80 33.62
N GLU A 742 24.56 -11.07 32.54
CA GLU A 742 24.57 -9.60 32.53
C GLU A 742 23.40 -9.03 33.35
N THR A 743 23.61 -7.93 34.09
CA THR A 743 22.54 -7.30 34.89
C THR A 743 21.61 -6.45 34.03
N LEU A 744 20.37 -6.22 34.51
CA LEU A 744 19.43 -5.30 33.84
C LEU A 744 20.01 -3.88 33.79
N GLU A 745 20.61 -3.45 34.88
CA GLU A 745 21.21 -2.13 35.06
C GLU A 745 22.38 -1.90 34.07
N ASP A 746 23.26 -2.89 33.87
CA ASP A 746 24.33 -2.84 32.87
C ASP A 746 23.77 -2.84 31.44
N SER A 747 22.86 -3.75 31.12
CA SER A 747 22.23 -3.84 29.79
C SER A 747 21.54 -2.54 29.39
N ILE A 748 20.84 -1.88 30.33
CA ILE A 748 20.19 -0.59 30.08
C ILE A 748 21.21 0.54 29.94
N ALA A 749 22.28 0.56 30.73
CA ALA A 749 23.37 1.54 30.58
C ALA A 749 24.05 1.42 29.20
N VAL A 750 24.27 0.19 28.70
CA VAL A 750 24.82 -0.08 27.36
C VAL A 750 23.84 0.35 26.27
N MET A 751 22.57 -0.06 26.33
CA MET A 751 21.56 0.29 25.32
C MET A 751 21.26 1.79 25.28
N ALA A 752 21.33 2.50 26.41
CA ALA A 752 21.26 3.95 26.50
C ALA A 752 22.48 4.67 25.88
N GLY A 753 23.59 3.95 25.63
CA GLY A 753 24.72 4.43 24.84
C GLY A 753 24.46 4.42 23.34
N TYR A 754 23.62 3.52 22.84
CA TYR A 754 23.32 3.35 21.41
C TYR A 754 22.04 4.07 20.94
N ALA A 755 21.22 4.58 21.86
CA ALA A 755 19.91 5.16 21.57
C ALA A 755 19.72 6.58 22.13
N ASP A 756 18.71 7.29 21.62
CA ASP A 756 18.20 8.54 22.19
C ASP A 756 17.15 8.31 23.27
N VAL A 757 16.41 7.21 23.19
CA VAL A 757 15.33 6.82 24.11
C VAL A 757 15.30 5.29 24.25
N VAL A 758 14.99 4.81 25.45
CA VAL A 758 14.87 3.37 25.76
C VAL A 758 13.42 3.06 26.14
N VAL A 759 12.83 2.04 25.53
CA VAL A 759 11.53 1.47 25.91
C VAL A 759 11.80 0.14 26.58
N LEU A 760 11.40 -0.01 27.84
CA LEU A 760 11.66 -1.21 28.64
C LEU A 760 10.36 -1.87 29.11
N ARG A 761 10.30 -3.19 28.97
CA ARG A 761 9.30 -4.06 29.61
C ARG A 761 10.00 -5.21 30.34
N HIS A 762 9.55 -5.50 31.57
CA HIS A 762 10.20 -6.47 32.45
C HIS A 762 9.17 -7.32 33.23
N PRO A 763 9.43 -8.61 33.54
CA PRO A 763 8.48 -9.46 34.26
C PRO A 763 8.45 -9.21 35.78
N GLU A 764 9.46 -8.55 36.33
CA GLU A 764 9.55 -8.19 37.75
C GLU A 764 9.03 -6.76 38.00
N PRO A 765 8.14 -6.54 39.00
CA PRO A 765 7.69 -5.19 39.39
C PRO A 765 8.84 -4.29 39.89
N GLY A 766 8.75 -2.99 39.65
CA GLY A 766 9.72 -1.98 40.09
C GLY A 766 11.03 -1.96 39.29
N ALA A 767 11.32 -2.99 38.49
CA ALA A 767 12.57 -3.11 37.73
C ALA A 767 12.82 -1.95 36.75
N VAL A 768 11.77 -1.42 36.12
CA VAL A 768 11.88 -0.24 35.24
C VAL A 768 12.29 1.01 36.03
N SER A 769 11.82 1.15 37.28
CA SER A 769 12.22 2.24 38.17
C SER A 769 13.64 2.07 38.72
N ARG A 770 14.14 0.83 38.86
CA ARG A 770 15.56 0.59 39.18
C ARG A 770 16.46 0.97 37.99
N ALA A 771 16.13 0.46 36.81
CA ALA A 771 16.85 0.72 35.56
C ALA A 771 16.90 2.22 35.21
N ALA A 772 15.89 3.00 35.58
CA ALA A 772 15.88 4.45 35.40
C ALA A 772 17.10 5.15 36.01
N ASN A 773 17.55 4.71 37.20
CA ASN A 773 18.70 5.32 37.90
C ASN A 773 20.05 5.15 37.16
N TYR A 774 20.12 4.19 36.22
CA TYR A 774 21.32 3.89 35.43
C TYR A 774 21.18 4.32 33.97
N CYS A 775 19.97 4.64 33.51
CA CYS A 775 19.70 5.07 32.14
C CYS A 775 20.00 6.57 31.96
N ARG A 776 21.01 6.92 31.18
CA ARG A 776 21.35 8.34 30.86
C ARG A 776 20.47 8.96 29.76
N LYS A 777 19.37 8.31 29.42
CA LYS A 777 18.42 8.66 28.35
C LYS A 777 17.00 8.51 28.89
N PRO A 778 16.00 9.17 28.31
CA PRO A 778 14.61 8.91 28.62
C PRO A 778 14.29 7.41 28.56
N LEU A 779 13.67 6.90 29.63
CA LEU A 779 13.24 5.51 29.77
C LEU A 779 11.71 5.48 29.82
N ILE A 780 11.08 4.65 28.99
CA ILE A 780 9.62 4.56 28.88
C ILE A 780 9.15 3.18 29.33
N ASN A 781 8.28 3.13 30.35
CA ASN A 781 7.70 1.90 30.89
C ASN A 781 6.64 1.31 29.94
N ALA A 782 6.95 0.13 29.39
CA ALA A 782 6.08 -0.69 28.55
C ALA A 782 5.49 -1.92 29.30
N GLY A 783 5.57 -1.91 30.63
CA GLY A 783 5.00 -2.86 31.58
C GLY A 783 6.05 -3.45 32.54
N ASP A 784 5.79 -3.41 33.85
CA ASP A 784 6.64 -4.06 34.86
C ASP A 784 5.86 -5.05 35.75
N GLY A 785 5.91 -6.34 35.41
CA GLY A 785 5.35 -7.43 36.20
C GLY A 785 3.84 -7.34 36.49
N ILE A 786 3.47 -7.07 37.74
CA ILE A 786 2.09 -6.76 38.17
C ILE A 786 1.97 -5.31 38.69
N GLY A 787 2.96 -4.47 38.41
CA GLY A 787 3.03 -3.06 38.80
C GLY A 787 2.33 -2.15 37.79
N GLU A 788 3.10 -1.35 37.07
CA GLU A 788 2.58 -0.28 36.22
C GLU A 788 2.64 -0.62 34.73
N HIS A 789 1.84 0.09 33.94
CA HIS A 789 1.89 0.11 32.48
C HIS A 789 1.34 1.47 31.99
N PRO A 790 2.02 2.60 32.28
CA PRO A 790 1.45 3.93 32.08
C PRO A 790 1.12 4.20 30.61
N THR A 791 1.92 3.65 29.70
CA THR A 791 1.73 3.76 28.25
C THR A 791 0.51 3.00 27.72
N GLN A 792 -0.05 2.06 28.48
CA GLN A 792 -1.37 1.47 28.21
C GLN A 792 -2.48 2.34 28.80
N ALA A 793 -2.36 2.79 30.06
CA ALA A 793 -3.37 3.68 30.66
C ALA A 793 -3.59 4.98 29.84
N LEU A 794 -2.51 5.59 29.32
CA LEU A 794 -2.60 6.74 28.42
C LEU A 794 -3.41 6.46 27.15
N LEU A 795 -3.17 5.32 26.49
CA LEU A 795 -3.88 4.98 25.23
C LEU A 795 -5.33 4.56 25.47
N ASP A 796 -5.61 3.98 26.63
CA ASP A 796 -6.97 3.63 27.05
C ASP A 796 -7.80 4.90 27.28
N VAL A 797 -7.27 5.88 28.03
CA VAL A 797 -7.95 7.18 28.24
C VAL A 797 -8.10 7.96 26.93
N PHE A 798 -7.12 7.91 26.03
CA PHE A 798 -7.25 8.51 24.68
C PHE A 798 -8.36 7.83 23.86
N THR A 799 -8.49 6.50 23.93
CA THR A 799 -9.55 5.76 23.25
C THR A 799 -10.93 6.16 23.78
N ILE A 800 -11.10 6.29 25.10
CA ILE A 800 -12.35 6.78 25.70
C ILE A 800 -12.71 8.18 25.19
N ARG A 801 -11.71 9.09 25.13
CA ARG A 801 -11.89 10.44 24.57
C ARG A 801 -12.33 10.42 23.11
N GLU A 802 -11.78 9.53 22.28
CA GLU A 802 -12.12 9.46 20.84
C GLU A 802 -13.46 8.77 20.54
N GLU A 803 -13.83 7.73 21.29
CA GLU A 803 -15.07 6.98 21.06
C GLU A 803 -16.31 7.70 21.62
N ILE A 804 -16.17 8.45 22.73
CA ILE A 804 -17.28 9.11 23.45
C ILE A 804 -17.22 10.65 23.34
N GLY A 805 -16.06 11.24 23.04
CA GLY A 805 -15.85 12.69 22.96
C GLY A 805 -15.48 13.37 24.28
N THR A 806 -15.63 12.68 25.42
CA THR A 806 -15.27 13.13 26.76
C THR A 806 -14.79 11.95 27.61
N VAL A 807 -14.05 12.22 28.67
CA VAL A 807 -13.75 11.26 29.75
C VAL A 807 -14.52 11.60 31.03
N ASN A 808 -14.96 12.86 31.19
CA ASN A 808 -15.70 13.30 32.38
C ASN A 808 -17.21 12.99 32.24
N GLY A 809 -17.85 12.62 33.35
CA GLY A 809 -19.27 12.28 33.44
C GLY A 809 -19.58 10.82 33.08
N LEU A 810 -18.57 9.95 32.98
CA LEU A 810 -18.72 8.57 32.53
C LEU A 810 -18.62 7.56 33.68
N THR A 811 -19.33 6.44 33.51
CA THR A 811 -19.21 5.26 34.36
C THR A 811 -18.40 4.16 33.68
N ILE A 812 -17.28 3.80 34.29
CA ILE A 812 -16.26 2.91 33.72
C ILE A 812 -16.23 1.61 34.54
N THR A 813 -16.69 0.52 33.92
CA THR A 813 -16.81 -0.80 34.55
C THR A 813 -15.63 -1.67 34.15
N MET A 814 -14.80 -2.06 35.11
CA MET A 814 -13.64 -2.91 34.91
C MET A 814 -13.98 -4.36 35.28
N VAL A 815 -13.67 -5.30 34.38
CA VAL A 815 -14.11 -6.70 34.47
C VAL A 815 -12.93 -7.68 34.38
N GLY A 816 -12.91 -8.71 35.23
CA GLY A 816 -12.03 -9.88 35.08
C GLY A 816 -10.97 -10.02 36.18
N ASP A 817 -9.70 -10.19 35.80
CA ASP A 817 -8.58 -10.28 36.75
C ASP A 817 -8.11 -8.88 37.16
N LEU A 818 -8.86 -8.29 38.09
CA LEU A 818 -8.56 -6.97 38.65
C LEU A 818 -7.41 -7.03 39.68
N LYS A 819 -7.01 -8.21 40.14
CA LYS A 819 -5.97 -8.41 41.17
C LYS A 819 -4.57 -8.37 40.58
N HIS A 820 -4.34 -8.99 39.41
CA HIS A 820 -3.01 -9.04 38.78
C HIS A 820 -2.89 -8.12 37.54
N GLY A 821 -4.00 -7.57 37.06
CA GLY A 821 -4.07 -6.72 35.88
C GLY A 821 -3.43 -5.33 36.04
N ARG A 822 -2.10 -5.23 35.89
CA ARG A 822 -1.34 -3.95 35.88
C ARG A 822 -1.94 -2.83 35.01
N THR A 823 -2.66 -3.20 33.94
CA THR A 823 -3.33 -2.23 33.05
C THR A 823 -4.54 -1.57 33.70
N VAL A 824 -5.39 -2.33 34.41
CA VAL A 824 -6.51 -1.76 35.18
C VAL A 824 -6.05 -1.03 36.43
N HIS A 825 -4.94 -1.43 37.04
CA HIS A 825 -4.32 -0.66 38.14
C HIS A 825 -3.89 0.72 37.63
N SER A 826 -3.09 0.76 36.56
CA SER A 826 -2.62 1.99 35.93
C SER A 826 -3.78 2.88 35.46
N LEU A 827 -4.79 2.28 34.81
CA LEU A 827 -5.96 2.99 34.31
C LEU A 827 -6.82 3.58 35.44
N ALA A 828 -7.13 2.80 36.48
CA ALA A 828 -7.93 3.28 37.62
C ALA A 828 -7.25 4.45 38.34
N ARG A 829 -5.92 4.44 38.45
CA ARG A 829 -5.13 5.54 39.03
C ARG A 829 -5.13 6.77 38.12
N LEU A 830 -4.88 6.62 36.81
CA LEU A 830 -4.87 7.72 35.85
C LEU A 830 -6.26 8.40 35.69
N LEU A 831 -7.34 7.62 35.78
CA LEU A 831 -8.71 8.12 35.72
C LEU A 831 -9.07 9.08 36.87
N THR A 832 -8.32 9.09 37.99
CA THR A 832 -8.56 10.03 39.10
C THR A 832 -8.31 11.51 38.74
N LEU A 833 -7.75 11.80 37.56
CA LEU A 833 -7.62 13.15 37.00
C LEU A 833 -8.90 13.65 36.29
N TYR A 834 -9.91 12.79 36.16
CA TYR A 834 -11.19 13.03 35.50
C TYR A 834 -12.35 12.78 36.46
N ASN A 835 -13.49 13.44 36.22
CA ASN A 835 -14.70 13.19 37.00
C ASN A 835 -15.42 11.94 36.46
N VAL A 836 -15.22 10.79 37.10
CA VAL A 836 -15.80 9.49 36.68
C VAL A 836 -16.37 8.73 37.86
N GLN A 837 -17.22 7.73 37.58
CA GLN A 837 -17.52 6.64 38.50
C GLN A 837 -16.82 5.37 38.01
N ILE A 838 -16.25 4.57 38.91
CA ILE A 838 -15.61 3.28 38.58
C ILE A 838 -16.41 2.13 39.19
N ARG A 839 -16.68 1.09 38.39
CA ARG A 839 -17.31 -0.16 38.86
C ARG A 839 -16.36 -1.33 38.71
N TYR A 840 -16.47 -2.31 39.61
CA TYR A 840 -15.66 -3.52 39.59
C TYR A 840 -16.53 -4.77 39.51
N VAL A 841 -16.27 -5.61 38.51
CA VAL A 841 -16.84 -6.96 38.36
C VAL A 841 -15.68 -7.95 38.30
N SER A 842 -15.59 -8.90 39.23
CA SER A 842 -14.43 -9.80 39.33
C SER A 842 -14.78 -11.12 40.00
N PRO A 843 -14.22 -12.26 39.57
CA PRO A 843 -14.34 -13.52 40.30
C PRO A 843 -13.87 -13.38 41.75
N GLN A 844 -14.43 -14.21 42.65
CA GLN A 844 -13.97 -14.29 44.02
C GLN A 844 -12.45 -14.59 44.05
N GLY A 845 -11.71 -13.85 44.88
CA GLY A 845 -10.26 -13.92 44.95
C GLY A 845 -9.47 -13.09 43.91
N LEU A 846 -10.13 -12.50 42.91
CA LEU A 846 -9.52 -11.64 41.86
C LEU A 846 -9.92 -10.16 41.90
N SER A 847 -10.48 -9.70 43.03
CA SER A 847 -10.90 -8.31 43.20
C SER A 847 -9.75 -7.30 43.20
N MET A 848 -10.03 -6.07 42.73
CA MET A 848 -9.11 -4.92 42.74
C MET A 848 -8.38 -4.76 44.09
N PRO A 849 -7.04 -4.63 44.14
CA PRO A 849 -6.29 -4.54 45.39
C PRO A 849 -6.71 -3.38 46.29
N SER A 850 -6.71 -3.62 47.59
CA SER A 850 -7.16 -2.65 48.61
C SER A 850 -6.46 -1.29 48.52
N HIS A 851 -5.15 -1.28 48.24
CA HIS A 851 -4.37 -0.05 48.10
C HIS A 851 -4.78 0.79 46.87
N ILE A 852 -5.21 0.15 45.76
CA ILE A 852 -5.73 0.85 44.57
C ILE A 852 -7.10 1.46 44.90
N VAL A 853 -8.00 0.69 45.52
CA VAL A 853 -9.33 1.14 45.94
C VAL A 853 -9.23 2.32 46.92
N GLN A 854 -8.29 2.25 47.87
CA GLN A 854 -7.98 3.34 48.80
C GLN A 854 -7.38 4.57 48.10
N PHE A 855 -6.47 4.39 47.13
CA PHE A 855 -5.91 5.49 46.35
C PHE A 855 -7.01 6.22 45.55
N VAL A 856 -7.84 5.48 44.81
CA VAL A 856 -8.98 6.03 44.05
C VAL A 856 -9.98 6.74 44.98
N GLY A 857 -10.27 6.15 46.15
CA GLY A 857 -11.12 6.76 47.17
C GLY A 857 -10.53 8.05 47.78
N SER A 858 -9.20 8.12 47.97
CA SER A 858 -8.49 9.32 48.45
C SER A 858 -8.57 10.50 47.48
N LYS A 859 -8.96 10.26 46.23
CA LYS A 859 -9.19 11.27 45.19
C LYS A 859 -10.67 11.66 45.04
N GLY A 860 -11.56 11.10 45.86
CA GLY A 860 -13.00 11.40 45.83
C GLY A 860 -13.79 10.72 44.71
N ILE A 861 -13.21 9.74 44.02
CA ILE A 861 -13.87 9.02 42.93
C ILE A 861 -14.85 7.97 43.48
N SER A 862 -16.09 7.99 42.97
CA SER A 862 -17.13 7.03 43.34
C SER A 862 -16.77 5.61 42.86
N GLN A 863 -16.94 4.62 43.73
CA GLN A 863 -16.56 3.22 43.49
C GLN A 863 -17.66 2.26 43.92
N GLU A 864 -18.05 1.36 43.02
CA GLU A 864 -19.07 0.32 43.26
C GLU A 864 -18.52 -1.08 42.91
N LYS A 865 -19.14 -2.13 43.46
CA LYS A 865 -18.82 -3.54 43.19
C LYS A 865 -20.09 -4.30 42.84
N PHE A 866 -20.00 -5.20 41.86
CA PHE A 866 -21.11 -6.04 41.40
C PHE A 866 -20.63 -7.48 41.23
N ASP A 867 -21.50 -8.44 41.53
CA ASP A 867 -21.19 -9.88 41.41
C ASP A 867 -21.54 -10.44 40.02
N SER A 868 -22.36 -9.72 39.23
CA SER A 868 -22.74 -10.07 37.84
C SER A 868 -22.38 -8.96 36.83
N LEU A 869 -22.42 -9.29 35.54
CA LEU A 869 -22.30 -8.31 34.45
C LEU A 869 -23.64 -7.63 34.19
N GLU A 870 -24.72 -8.40 34.30
CA GLU A 870 -26.11 -8.08 34.03
C GLU A 870 -26.60 -6.90 34.88
N GLU A 871 -26.16 -6.79 36.14
CA GLU A 871 -26.46 -5.65 37.01
C GLU A 871 -25.67 -4.38 36.64
N ALA A 872 -24.41 -4.54 36.20
CA ALA A 872 -23.52 -3.41 35.93
C ALA A 872 -23.72 -2.79 34.53
N LEU A 873 -24.06 -3.60 33.52
CA LEU A 873 -24.17 -3.20 32.12
C LEU A 873 -25.18 -2.07 31.82
N PRO A 874 -26.40 -2.04 32.39
CA PRO A 874 -27.41 -1.03 32.06
C PRO A 874 -26.92 0.40 32.30
N GLU A 875 -26.12 0.61 33.34
CA GLU A 875 -25.55 1.91 33.69
C GLU A 875 -24.06 2.08 33.30
N THR A 876 -23.48 1.15 32.54
CA THR A 876 -22.08 1.27 32.06
C THR A 876 -21.98 2.10 30.79
N ASP A 877 -21.01 3.03 30.75
CA ASP A 877 -20.66 3.82 29.56
C ASP A 877 -19.38 3.30 28.88
N VAL A 878 -18.40 2.84 29.66
CA VAL A 878 -17.20 2.13 29.17
C VAL A 878 -17.04 0.81 29.90
N LEU A 879 -17.03 -0.31 29.16
CA LEU A 879 -16.76 -1.64 29.67
C LEU A 879 -15.32 -2.04 29.33
N TYR A 880 -14.44 -2.07 30.34
CA TYR A 880 -13.04 -2.48 30.19
C TYR A 880 -12.86 -3.92 30.66
N MET A 881 -12.88 -4.84 29.70
CA MET A 881 -12.70 -6.28 29.92
C MET A 881 -11.21 -6.64 30.07
N THR A 882 -10.90 -7.64 30.89
CA THR A 882 -9.54 -8.19 31.06
C THR A 882 -9.52 -9.71 30.96
N ARG A 883 -8.39 -10.25 30.48
CA ARG A 883 -8.14 -11.70 30.40
C ARG A 883 -7.78 -12.25 31.76
N ILE A 884 -8.34 -13.41 32.13
CA ILE A 884 -7.85 -14.21 33.26
C ILE A 884 -6.44 -14.75 32.92
N GLN A 885 -5.43 -14.34 33.68
CA GLN A 885 -4.04 -14.70 33.42
C GLN A 885 -3.67 -16.06 34.02
N ARG A 886 -3.84 -17.16 33.26
CA ARG A 886 -3.45 -18.53 33.69
C ARG A 886 -2.04 -18.59 34.31
N GLU A 887 -1.11 -17.83 33.75
CA GLU A 887 0.27 -17.64 34.20
C GLU A 887 0.44 -16.96 35.58
N ARG A 888 -0.64 -16.63 36.29
CA ARG A 888 -0.64 -16.05 37.66
C ARG A 888 -1.26 -16.96 38.73
N PHE A 889 -1.75 -18.15 38.38
CA PHE A 889 -2.42 -19.08 39.31
C PHE A 889 -1.48 -20.14 39.89
N SER A 890 -1.79 -20.61 41.10
CA SER A 890 -1.00 -21.59 41.84
C SER A 890 -1.26 -23.02 41.33
N SER A 891 -2.51 -23.33 40.98
CA SER A 891 -2.91 -24.60 40.37
C SER A 891 -3.78 -24.39 39.14
N GLN A 892 -3.84 -25.43 38.29
CA GLN A 892 -4.71 -25.44 37.11
C GLN A 892 -6.20 -25.44 37.51
N GLU A 893 -6.55 -26.05 38.65
CA GLU A 893 -7.93 -26.11 39.17
C GLU A 893 -8.41 -24.73 39.64
N GLU A 894 -7.52 -23.96 40.29
CA GLU A 894 -7.79 -22.57 40.71
C GLU A 894 -8.15 -21.72 39.48
N TYR A 895 -7.38 -21.82 38.40
CA TYR A 895 -7.67 -21.15 37.13
C TYR A 895 -8.96 -21.65 36.46
N GLU A 896 -9.19 -22.96 36.39
CA GLU A 896 -10.38 -23.53 35.75
C GLU A 896 -11.67 -23.16 36.49
N SER A 897 -11.62 -22.92 37.80
CA SER A 897 -12.78 -22.46 38.59
C SER A 897 -13.26 -21.04 38.27
N VAL A 898 -12.41 -20.20 37.65
CA VAL A 898 -12.71 -18.79 37.33
C VAL A 898 -12.65 -18.45 35.84
N CYS A 899 -12.04 -19.31 35.03
CA CYS A 899 -11.92 -19.12 33.59
C CYS A 899 -13.29 -19.24 32.90
N GLY A 900 -13.74 -18.14 32.26
CA GLY A 900 -15.01 -18.12 31.52
C GLY A 900 -16.26 -17.79 32.35
N LEU A 901 -16.12 -17.39 33.62
CA LEU A 901 -17.25 -16.89 34.41
C LEU A 901 -17.86 -15.60 33.82
N PHE A 902 -17.01 -14.70 33.33
CA PHE A 902 -17.42 -13.42 32.74
C PHE A 902 -17.03 -13.38 31.26
N VAL A 903 -17.98 -13.72 30.40
CA VAL A 903 -17.82 -13.74 28.93
C VAL A 903 -18.80 -12.77 28.32
N MET A 904 -18.29 -11.78 27.56
CA MET A 904 -19.12 -10.81 26.87
C MET A 904 -19.66 -11.39 25.56
N THR A 905 -20.99 -11.45 25.43
CA THR A 905 -21.73 -12.09 24.33
C THR A 905 -22.72 -11.11 23.68
N PRO A 906 -23.16 -11.34 22.41
CA PRO A 906 -24.16 -10.50 21.76
C PRO A 906 -25.48 -10.39 22.55
N GLN A 907 -25.83 -11.44 23.32
CA GLN A 907 -27.02 -11.47 24.17
C GLN A 907 -26.87 -10.50 25.35
N LEU A 908 -25.73 -10.48 26.06
CA LEU A 908 -25.48 -9.50 27.13
C LEU A 908 -25.43 -8.06 26.59
N MET A 909 -24.90 -7.86 25.38
CA MET A 909 -24.86 -6.56 24.70
C MET A 909 -26.25 -5.99 24.34
N THR A 910 -27.36 -6.71 24.58
CA THR A 910 -28.72 -6.16 24.52
C THR A 910 -29.13 -5.36 25.76
N TRP A 911 -28.48 -5.62 26.91
CA TRP A 911 -28.69 -4.92 28.18
C TRP A 911 -27.82 -3.65 28.30
N ALA A 912 -26.78 -3.54 27.50
CA ALA A 912 -25.84 -2.42 27.45
C ALA A 912 -26.41 -1.17 26.78
N LYS A 913 -26.00 0.03 27.23
CA LYS A 913 -26.35 1.32 26.59
C LYS A 913 -26.02 1.31 25.09
N ARG A 914 -26.86 1.98 24.28
CA ARG A 914 -26.65 2.11 22.82
C ARG A 914 -25.34 2.81 22.43
N ARG A 915 -24.75 3.61 23.33
CA ARG A 915 -23.47 4.32 23.14
C ARG A 915 -22.37 3.83 24.08
N MET A 916 -22.54 2.66 24.72
CA MET A 916 -21.49 2.03 25.52
C MET A 916 -20.31 1.63 24.63
N VAL A 917 -19.09 1.67 25.15
CA VAL A 917 -17.87 1.23 24.45
C VAL A 917 -17.26 0.01 25.14
N VAL A 918 -16.88 -1.02 24.39
CA VAL A 918 -16.22 -2.25 24.89
C VAL A 918 -14.73 -2.23 24.53
N MET A 919 -13.89 -2.25 25.56
CA MET A 919 -12.43 -2.15 25.49
C MET A 919 -11.77 -3.39 26.10
N HIS A 920 -10.56 -3.72 25.62
CA HIS A 920 -9.76 -4.85 26.10
C HIS A 920 -8.29 -4.67 25.71
N PRO A 921 -7.30 -4.85 26.61
CA PRO A 921 -5.88 -4.65 26.32
C PRO A 921 -5.26 -5.71 25.38
N LEU A 922 -6.00 -6.79 25.10
CA LEU A 922 -5.67 -7.96 24.28
C LEU A 922 -4.50 -8.82 24.86
N PRO A 923 -4.29 -10.07 24.39
CA PRO A 923 -5.17 -10.86 23.53
C PRO A 923 -6.42 -11.30 24.30
N ARG A 924 -7.59 -11.23 23.66
CA ARG A 924 -8.76 -11.96 24.15
C ARG A 924 -8.54 -13.46 23.95
N VAL A 925 -9.06 -14.29 24.85
CA VAL A 925 -8.99 -15.75 24.78
C VAL A 925 -10.38 -16.37 24.77
N SER A 926 -11.23 -16.00 25.73
CA SER A 926 -12.61 -16.50 25.87
C SER A 926 -13.57 -15.48 26.46
N GLU A 927 -13.07 -14.45 27.12
CA GLU A 927 -13.80 -13.38 27.82
C GLU A 927 -14.61 -12.44 26.92
N ILE A 928 -14.40 -12.47 25.59
CA ILE A 928 -15.21 -11.75 24.60
C ILE A 928 -15.47 -12.70 23.42
N SER A 929 -16.74 -12.94 23.09
CA SER A 929 -17.12 -13.72 21.91
C SER A 929 -16.64 -13.02 20.62
N PRO A 930 -16.03 -13.73 19.66
CA PRO A 930 -15.68 -13.17 18.35
C PRO A 930 -16.88 -12.61 17.58
N GLU A 931 -18.11 -13.01 17.91
CA GLU A 931 -19.34 -12.48 17.31
C GLU A 931 -19.54 -10.98 17.57
N LEU A 932 -18.83 -10.39 18.55
CA LEU A 932 -18.83 -8.94 18.80
C LEU A 932 -17.92 -8.15 17.84
N ASP A 933 -17.13 -8.79 16.96
CA ASP A 933 -16.25 -8.09 16.01
C ASP A 933 -17.02 -7.15 15.05
N SER A 934 -18.33 -7.39 14.87
CA SER A 934 -19.23 -6.59 14.04
C SER A 934 -20.09 -5.58 14.80
N ASP A 935 -20.09 -5.59 16.14
CA ASP A 935 -20.83 -4.60 16.93
C ASP A 935 -20.03 -3.27 16.92
N PRO A 936 -20.61 -2.12 16.50
CA PRO A 936 -19.89 -0.85 16.46
C PRO A 936 -19.33 -0.43 17.83
N ARG A 937 -19.90 -0.92 18.93
CA ARG A 937 -19.44 -0.68 20.31
C ARG A 937 -18.13 -1.40 20.66
N ALA A 938 -17.72 -2.41 19.87
CA ALA A 938 -16.46 -3.10 20.05
C ALA A 938 -15.27 -2.23 19.59
N ALA A 939 -14.53 -1.67 20.55
CA ALA A 939 -13.42 -0.75 20.29
C ALA A 939 -12.03 -1.35 20.51
N TYR A 940 -11.89 -2.58 21.03
CA TYR A 940 -10.58 -3.17 21.39
C TYR A 940 -9.53 -3.24 20.26
N PHE A 941 -9.93 -3.30 18.98
CA PHE A 941 -8.99 -3.13 17.86
C PHE A 941 -8.65 -1.66 17.58
N ARG A 942 -9.62 -0.75 17.66
CA ARG A 942 -9.40 0.71 17.54
C ARG A 942 -8.53 1.25 18.70
N GLN A 943 -8.68 0.68 19.89
CA GLN A 943 -7.82 0.88 21.06
C GLN A 943 -6.36 0.49 20.76
N ALA A 944 -6.12 -0.67 20.14
CA ALA A 944 -4.77 -1.08 19.76
C ALA A 944 -4.12 -0.12 18.73
N GLU A 945 -4.91 0.43 17.80
CA GLU A 945 -4.47 1.46 16.85
C GLU A 945 -4.22 2.82 17.53
N CYS A 946 -5.12 3.27 18.42
CA CYS A 946 -4.95 4.44 19.29
C CYS A 946 -3.65 4.36 20.10
N GLY A 947 -3.26 3.15 20.49
CA GLY A 947 -1.97 2.82 21.07
C GLY A 947 -0.74 3.21 20.28
N MET A 948 -0.83 3.31 18.95
CA MET A 948 0.27 3.81 18.13
C MET A 948 0.36 5.34 18.20
N TYR A 949 -0.75 6.05 18.04
CA TYR A 949 -0.76 7.52 18.01
C TYR A 949 -0.33 8.16 19.33
N VAL A 950 -0.74 7.59 20.47
CA VAL A 950 -0.28 8.03 21.80
C VAL A 950 1.21 7.74 22.00
N ARG A 951 1.74 6.62 21.49
CA ARG A 951 3.18 6.32 21.52
C ARG A 951 3.97 7.27 20.62
N MET A 952 3.44 7.67 19.46
CA MET A 952 4.05 8.69 18.59
C MET A 952 4.15 10.03 19.32
N ALA A 953 3.04 10.52 19.91
CA ALA A 953 3.03 11.75 20.69
C ALA A 953 4.03 11.73 21.86
N LEU A 954 4.04 10.64 22.63
CA LEU A 954 4.94 10.48 23.77
C LEU A 954 6.41 10.49 23.35
N LEU A 955 6.78 9.76 22.28
CA LEU A 955 8.15 9.76 21.75
C LEU A 955 8.58 11.15 21.25
N ALA A 956 7.69 11.87 20.55
CA ALA A 956 7.96 13.23 20.06
C ALA A 956 8.18 14.23 21.20
N MET A 957 7.31 14.22 22.23
CA MET A 957 7.43 15.11 23.40
C MET A 957 8.67 14.79 24.23
N VAL A 958 8.91 13.51 24.53
CA VAL A 958 10.06 13.09 25.36
C VAL A 958 11.40 13.42 24.69
N LEU A 959 11.47 13.38 23.35
CA LEU A 959 12.66 13.75 22.57
C LEU A 959 12.74 15.25 22.21
N GLY A 960 11.77 16.07 22.61
CA GLY A 960 11.75 17.52 22.35
C GLY A 960 11.58 17.87 20.87
N LYS A 961 10.59 17.23 20.21
CA LYS A 961 10.33 17.29 18.76
C LYS A 961 8.86 17.50 18.38
N CYS A 962 8.02 17.88 19.33
CA CYS A 962 6.63 18.29 19.12
C CYS A 962 6.51 19.77 18.76
#